data_AF-L9KKX6-F1
#
_entry.id   AF-L9KKX6-F1
#
_cell.length_a   1.000
_cell.length_b   1.000
_cell.length_c   1.000
_cell.angle_alpha   90.00
_cell.angle_beta   90.00
_cell.angle_gamma   90.00
#
_symmetry.space_group_name_H-M   'P 1'
#
loop_
_entity.id
_entity.type
_entity.pdbx_description
1 polymer ?
#
loop_
_entity_poly.entity_id
_entity_poly.type
_entity_poly.pdbx_seq_one_letter_code
_entity_poly.pdbx_strand_id
1 'polypeptide(L)'
;FPRCRSGGAFPLPAGLRDCVRFVRAFRLQDADVQFLASVLPPDTDPAFFDHLRALDGSGVTLRALPEGSLAFPGVPLLQVSGPLLVVQLLETPLLCLISYASLVATNAARLRLIAGPKTRLLEMGLRRAQGPDGGLTASTYSYLGGFDSSSNVLAGQLRGVPVAGTLAHSFVTSFSGTEVPPDPMLAPAAGQGPKVDLAASVEEWLGRVCAHLGLGVQEPHPGERAAFVAYALAFPRAFQGLLDSYSVWRSGLPNFLAVALALGELGYRAVGVRLDSGDLLQQAQEVRRVFRTVAAQFQVPWVEWVSIAVSNGVDEKELARLAQEDSEVNIIGIGTNVVTCPRQPSLGCVYKLVSVGGQPRVKLTEDPEKQTLPGSKAAFRLLGPDEEPPPRAGQEMSVWPRAAQKPCLVRPAQVEPLLRLWVWQGQLCEPLPSLAESRAFAQLSLSSLRPEHRRPDNPAPYQVALSEKLQALVEALASEAEPGSGAAATTTGGKVCSPHNAQEPAPEGLPQISWEEGVLADLALCTAACLEEAGLVGTQATALTLCSALEARGKRLEDQVHALVRGLLAQVSSLAEGRPRQVALRVLSALALEHAQDVVYELLPRSLPADRAAVELWRSLSRSQRVSGQVLVQLLWVLKGAAGGGGREPQALAATCALGEMLAVSGCVAATRGFYPHLLLVLVTQLHQLARGQCSPKIWAPSHRGPPHSHASCAVEALKALLTGDGSRMVVTCMEQAGGWRRLAGAHTHLEGVLLLASAIVAHADHHLRGLFADLLPRLRSADDPQRLTAMAFFTGLLQSRPTARLLREEVILERLCIWQSDPEPTVRWLGLLGLGHLALNRGKVRHVSTLLPALLGALGEGDARLVGAALGALRRLLLRPRAPVRLLSTELRPRLPPLLDDARDSVRASAVGLLGMLVRRGRGGLRVGLRGPLRKLVLQSLVPLLLRLHDPSRDAAESSEWTLARCDQALRWGLLEEVVTMAHYDSPEALSRVCHRLVQRYPSHVPSFLSQTQGYLRSRQDTLRRAAIMLIGFLVHHASPSCINQDLLDSLFQDLGLLQSALEPTVAAAAQVSAQQVALLACAQGPPVKARLLRLRRRGGARPQPVYADSPFQPQSLAGRWGCSQPRCT
;
A
#
# COMPACT_ATOMS: atom_id res chain seq x y z
N PHE A 1 22.81 13.82 -8.67
CA PHE A 1 21.95 13.89 -7.47
C PHE A 1 22.48 15.00 -6.56
N PRO A 2 21.64 15.71 -5.77
CA PRO A 2 22.06 16.94 -5.10
C PRO A 2 22.62 16.74 -3.68
N ARG A 3 22.20 15.71 -2.94
CA ARG A 3 22.64 15.42 -1.56
C ARG A 3 22.52 13.93 -1.24
N CYS A 4 23.39 13.41 -0.38
CA CYS A 4 23.20 12.12 0.30
C CYS A 4 22.32 12.35 1.54
N ARG A 5 21.14 11.70 1.64
CA ARG A 5 20.15 11.98 2.70
C ARG A 5 20.11 10.95 3.83
N SER A 6 20.76 9.80 3.65
CA SER A 6 20.75 8.65 4.58
C SER A 6 21.88 8.63 5.61
N GLY A 7 22.74 9.65 5.64
CA GLY A 7 23.85 9.76 6.59
C GLY A 7 25.16 9.10 6.16
N GLY A 8 25.22 8.44 5.00
CA GLY A 8 26.46 7.96 4.37
C GLY A 8 27.00 8.92 3.29
N ALA A 9 28.30 8.86 2.97
CA ALA A 9 28.96 9.87 2.12
C ALA A 9 28.78 9.65 0.62
N PHE A 10 28.66 8.39 0.20
CA PHE A 10 28.71 7.97 -1.20
C PHE A 10 27.47 7.13 -1.56
N PRO A 11 26.90 7.32 -2.75
CA PRO A 11 26.23 6.24 -3.46
C PRO A 11 27.19 5.43 -4.33
N LEU A 12 26.76 4.20 -4.61
CA LEU A 12 27.38 3.23 -5.50
C LEU A 12 26.51 3.13 -6.78
N PRO A 13 26.77 3.94 -7.83
CA PRO A 13 26.05 3.87 -9.10
C PRO A 13 25.95 2.46 -9.70
N ALA A 14 24.74 2.13 -10.10
CA ALA A 14 24.35 0.90 -10.78
C ALA A 14 23.07 1.13 -11.61
N GLY A 15 22.71 0.17 -12.47
CA GLY A 15 21.54 0.24 -13.35
C GLY A 15 21.88 0.57 -14.81
N LEU A 16 23.16 0.78 -15.14
CA LEU A 16 23.65 1.04 -16.48
C LEU A 16 23.32 -0.11 -17.44
N ARG A 17 23.44 -1.36 -16.97
CA ARG A 17 23.13 -2.55 -17.76
C ARG A 17 21.68 -2.57 -18.26
N ASP A 18 20.74 -2.10 -17.43
CA ASP A 18 19.33 -2.01 -17.78
C ASP A 18 19.01 -0.76 -18.60
N CYS A 19 19.71 0.35 -18.34
CA CYS A 19 19.62 1.57 -19.16
C CYS A 19 20.06 1.34 -20.60
N VAL A 20 21.20 0.65 -20.81
CA VAL A 20 21.68 0.27 -22.16
C VAL A 20 20.67 -0.66 -22.84
N ARG A 21 20.12 -1.65 -22.12
CA ARG A 21 19.09 -2.54 -22.66
C ARG A 21 17.84 -1.77 -23.09
N PHE A 22 17.40 -0.80 -22.27
CA PHE A 22 16.26 0.05 -22.58
C PHE A 22 16.51 0.94 -23.81
N VAL A 23 17.63 1.68 -23.85
CA VAL A 23 17.96 2.58 -24.98
C VAL A 23 18.05 1.81 -26.31
N ARG A 24 18.64 0.60 -26.30
CA ARG A 24 18.73 -0.25 -27.51
C ARG A 24 17.39 -0.84 -27.96
N ALA A 25 16.43 -0.98 -27.05
CA ALA A 25 15.09 -1.52 -27.33
C ALA A 25 14.01 -0.43 -27.43
N PHE A 26 14.38 0.85 -27.27
CA PHE A 26 13.43 1.96 -27.26
C PHE A 26 12.79 2.14 -28.63
N ARG A 27 11.51 1.79 -28.72
CA ARG A 27 10.57 2.04 -29.81
C ARG A 27 9.16 2.16 -29.21
N LEU A 28 8.29 2.96 -29.80
CA LEU A 28 6.86 2.96 -29.49
C LEU A 28 6.16 1.91 -30.36
N GLN A 29 5.22 1.15 -29.81
CA GLN A 29 4.42 0.21 -30.60
C GLN A 29 3.26 0.96 -31.28
N ASP A 30 2.77 0.45 -32.42
CA ASP A 30 1.64 1.08 -33.11
C ASP A 30 0.39 1.21 -32.23
N ALA A 31 0.16 0.25 -31.32
CA ALA A 31 -0.91 0.31 -30.33
C ALA A 31 -0.73 1.46 -29.32
N ASP A 32 0.51 1.78 -28.91
CA ASP A 32 0.80 2.90 -28.03
C ASP A 32 0.52 4.24 -28.74
N VAL A 33 0.92 4.35 -30.01
CA VAL A 33 0.71 5.55 -30.83
C VAL A 33 -0.78 5.74 -31.16
N GLN A 34 -1.51 4.66 -31.44
CA GLN A 34 -2.97 4.69 -31.61
C GLN A 34 -3.68 5.13 -30.32
N PHE A 35 -3.24 4.64 -29.15
CA PHE A 35 -3.77 5.10 -27.87
C PHE A 35 -3.51 6.60 -27.67
N LEU A 36 -2.29 7.08 -27.91
CA LEU A 36 -1.97 8.52 -27.83
C LEU A 36 -2.87 9.36 -28.77
N ALA A 37 -3.11 8.91 -30.00
CA ALA A 37 -3.99 9.59 -30.94
C ALA A 37 -5.47 9.64 -30.47
N SER A 38 -5.91 8.70 -29.64
CA SER A 38 -7.27 8.69 -29.07
C SER A 38 -7.48 9.59 -27.85
N VAL A 39 -6.41 10.03 -27.18
CA VAL A 39 -6.47 10.84 -25.95
C VAL A 39 -5.93 12.27 -26.13
N LEU A 40 -5.16 12.52 -27.19
CA LEU A 40 -4.74 13.85 -27.60
C LEU A 40 -5.85 14.59 -28.37
N PRO A 41 -5.76 15.92 -28.53
CA PRO A 41 -6.73 16.68 -29.32
C PRO A 41 -6.86 16.14 -30.75
N PRO A 42 -8.08 16.02 -31.32
CA PRO A 42 -8.30 15.38 -32.62
C PRO A 42 -7.73 16.19 -33.81
N ASP A 43 -7.37 17.46 -33.56
CA ASP A 43 -6.67 18.38 -34.45
C ASP A 43 -5.13 18.26 -34.36
N THR A 44 -4.59 17.31 -33.59
CA THR A 44 -3.15 16.99 -33.58
C THR A 44 -2.71 16.50 -34.95
N ASP A 45 -1.68 17.12 -35.51
CA ASP A 45 -1.11 16.81 -36.82
C ASP A 45 -0.83 15.30 -36.99
N PRO A 46 -1.41 14.61 -38.01
CA PRO A 46 -1.09 13.22 -38.33
C PRO A 46 0.41 12.92 -38.43
N ALA A 47 1.21 13.85 -38.98
CA ALA A 47 2.65 13.68 -39.14
C ALA A 47 3.41 13.60 -37.80
N PHE A 48 2.84 14.14 -36.71
CA PHE A 48 3.39 13.96 -35.37
C PHE A 48 3.35 12.49 -34.94
N PHE A 49 2.26 11.77 -35.23
CA PHE A 49 2.14 10.34 -34.89
C PHE A 49 3.05 9.46 -35.74
N ASP A 50 3.27 9.80 -37.01
CA ASP A 50 4.26 9.13 -37.85
C ASP A 50 5.69 9.39 -37.36
N HIS A 51 5.98 10.61 -36.89
CA HIS A 51 7.24 10.92 -36.24
C HIS A 51 7.43 10.07 -34.97
N LEU A 52 6.40 9.90 -34.14
CA LEU A 52 6.43 9.03 -32.95
C LEU A 52 6.72 7.55 -33.29
N ARG A 53 6.13 7.00 -34.37
CA ARG A 53 6.43 5.64 -34.85
C ARG A 53 7.89 5.48 -35.28
N ALA A 54 8.47 6.52 -35.88
CA ALA A 54 9.85 6.53 -36.34
C ALA A 54 10.88 6.75 -35.22
N LEU A 55 10.47 7.08 -33.98
CA LEU A 55 11.41 7.29 -32.88
C LEU A 55 12.06 5.98 -32.42
N ASP A 56 13.40 6.00 -32.38
CA ASP A 56 14.18 4.97 -31.70
C ASP A 56 15.43 5.54 -31.00
N GLY A 57 16.20 4.66 -30.36
CA GLY A 57 17.44 5.01 -29.66
C GLY A 57 18.67 5.26 -30.56
N SER A 58 18.55 5.23 -31.90
CA SER A 58 19.71 5.29 -32.80
C SER A 58 20.49 6.59 -32.73
N GLY A 59 19.83 7.73 -32.51
CA GLY A 59 20.51 9.03 -32.35
C GLY A 59 21.18 9.24 -30.99
N VAL A 60 21.16 8.26 -30.08
CA VAL A 60 21.52 8.44 -28.66
C VAL A 60 22.97 8.02 -28.39
N THR A 61 23.70 8.91 -27.72
CA THR A 61 25.03 8.69 -27.15
C THR A 61 24.94 8.71 -25.63
N LEU A 62 25.55 7.72 -24.98
CA LEU A 62 25.52 7.53 -23.52
C LEU A 62 26.94 7.45 -22.96
N ARG A 63 27.29 8.40 -22.09
CA ARG A 63 28.46 8.30 -21.22
C ARG A 63 28.01 8.04 -19.79
N ALA A 64 28.71 7.19 -19.06
CA ALA A 64 28.33 6.80 -17.70
C ALA A 64 29.54 6.39 -16.84
N LEU A 65 29.41 6.56 -15.53
CA LEU A 65 30.25 5.86 -14.56
C LEU A 65 30.13 4.34 -14.76
N PRO A 66 31.24 3.57 -14.73
CA PRO A 66 31.19 2.12 -14.58
C PRO A 66 30.38 1.69 -13.34
N GLU A 67 29.65 0.59 -13.43
CA GLU A 67 28.91 0.07 -12.26
C GLU A 67 29.89 -0.36 -11.16
N GLY A 68 29.61 0.04 -9.92
CA GLY A 68 30.53 -0.16 -8.80
C GLY A 68 31.53 0.97 -8.58
N SER A 69 31.61 1.98 -9.46
CA SER A 69 32.26 3.25 -9.10
C SER A 69 31.60 3.88 -7.88
N LEU A 70 32.36 4.62 -7.07
CA LEU A 70 31.78 5.57 -6.11
C LEU A 70 31.35 6.86 -6.83
N ALA A 71 30.25 7.46 -6.39
CA ALA A 71 29.84 8.80 -6.83
C ALA A 71 29.59 9.75 -5.66
N PHE A 72 29.64 11.05 -5.93
CA PHE A 72 29.45 12.11 -4.94
C PHE A 72 28.46 13.18 -5.43
N PRO A 73 27.77 13.90 -4.52
CA PRO A 73 26.79 14.92 -4.89
C PRO A 73 27.34 15.95 -5.89
N GLY A 74 26.52 16.36 -6.85
CA GLY A 74 26.93 17.31 -7.91
C GLY A 74 27.70 16.69 -9.09
N VAL A 75 28.23 15.47 -8.98
CA VAL A 75 28.90 14.77 -10.09
C VAL A 75 27.87 14.10 -11.02
N PRO A 76 28.01 14.17 -12.36
CA PRO A 76 27.16 13.43 -13.29
C PRO A 76 27.36 11.91 -13.14
N LEU A 77 26.27 11.16 -12.98
CA LEU A 77 26.29 9.70 -13.08
C LEU A 77 26.31 9.26 -14.55
N LEU A 78 25.46 9.90 -15.35
CA LEU A 78 25.30 9.69 -16.78
C LEU A 78 25.24 11.02 -17.51
N GLN A 79 25.61 10.98 -18.79
CA GLN A 79 25.36 12.02 -19.79
C GLN A 79 24.71 11.36 -21.00
N VAL A 80 23.58 11.92 -21.42
CA VAL A 80 22.84 11.52 -22.61
C VAL A 80 22.98 12.65 -23.62
N SER A 81 23.18 12.31 -24.89
CA SER A 81 23.27 13.29 -25.99
C SER A 81 22.65 12.70 -27.25
N GLY A 82 21.94 13.53 -28.02
CA GLY A 82 21.15 13.08 -29.17
C GLY A 82 20.00 14.04 -29.48
N PRO A 83 19.05 13.64 -30.35
CA PRO A 83 17.87 14.44 -30.68
C PRO A 83 17.06 14.80 -29.42
N LEU A 84 16.71 16.08 -29.28
CA LEU A 84 16.11 16.63 -28.06
C LEU A 84 14.86 15.84 -27.60
N LEU A 85 13.95 15.53 -28.52
CA LEU A 85 12.73 14.77 -28.22
C LEU A 85 13.04 13.39 -27.64
N VAL A 86 13.96 12.64 -28.24
CA VAL A 86 14.36 11.30 -27.78
C VAL A 86 15.03 11.38 -26.41
N VAL A 87 16.04 12.23 -26.25
CA VAL A 87 16.77 12.32 -24.96
C VAL A 87 15.93 12.94 -23.84
N GLN A 88 14.83 13.63 -24.16
CA GLN A 88 13.85 14.11 -23.18
C GLN A 88 12.88 12.99 -22.75
N LEU A 89 12.43 12.13 -23.69
CA LEU A 89 11.62 10.94 -23.37
C LEU A 89 12.40 9.93 -22.52
N LEU A 90 13.73 9.86 -22.68
CA LEU A 90 14.59 9.00 -21.86
C LEU A 90 14.78 9.47 -20.40
N GLU A 91 14.37 10.69 -20.01
CA GLU A 91 14.50 11.20 -18.64
C GLU A 91 13.87 10.24 -17.60
N THR A 92 12.59 9.91 -17.78
CA THR A 92 11.80 9.09 -16.84
C THR A 92 12.35 7.66 -16.69
N PRO A 93 12.56 6.86 -17.75
CA PRO A 93 13.05 5.48 -17.60
C PRO A 93 14.48 5.44 -17.04
N LEU A 94 15.39 6.32 -17.48
CA LEU A 94 16.75 6.35 -16.96
C LEU A 94 16.78 6.76 -15.48
N LEU A 95 15.99 7.76 -15.07
CA LEU A 95 15.87 8.13 -13.66
C LEU A 95 15.34 6.96 -12.82
N CYS A 96 14.34 6.23 -13.30
CA CYS A 96 13.79 5.07 -12.58
C CYS A 96 14.87 3.99 -12.36
N LEU A 97 15.48 3.52 -13.45
CA LEU A 97 16.44 2.42 -13.45
C LEU A 97 17.67 2.73 -12.58
N ILE A 98 18.32 3.88 -12.80
CA ILE A 98 19.54 4.26 -12.07
C ILE A 98 19.25 4.60 -10.62
N SER A 99 18.15 5.30 -10.32
CA SER A 99 17.86 5.70 -8.92
C SER A 99 17.63 4.49 -8.03
N TYR A 100 16.86 3.50 -8.49
CA TYR A 100 16.56 2.32 -7.67
C TYR A 100 17.75 1.35 -7.59
N ALA A 101 18.40 1.05 -8.71
CA ALA A 101 19.58 0.18 -8.74
C ALA A 101 20.72 0.74 -7.87
N SER A 102 21.06 2.01 -8.04
CA SER A 102 22.10 2.68 -7.24
C SER A 102 21.72 2.75 -5.76
N LEU A 103 20.43 2.95 -5.43
CA LEU A 103 19.98 2.98 -4.05
C LEU A 103 20.17 1.62 -3.35
N VAL A 104 19.72 0.53 -3.98
CA VAL A 104 19.87 -0.82 -3.41
C VAL A 104 21.35 -1.21 -3.32
N ALA A 105 22.16 -0.93 -4.36
CA ALA A 105 23.60 -1.15 -4.33
C ALA A 105 24.30 -0.39 -3.19
N THR A 106 23.94 0.87 -2.97
CA THR A 106 24.44 1.70 -1.86
C THR A 106 24.04 1.14 -0.50
N ASN A 107 22.78 0.73 -0.35
CA ASN A 107 22.25 0.18 0.89
C ASN A 107 22.93 -1.15 1.23
N ALA A 108 23.06 -2.04 0.25
CA ALA A 108 23.77 -3.31 0.39
C ALA A 108 25.27 -3.12 0.70
N ALA A 109 25.92 -2.11 0.13
CA ALA A 109 27.28 -1.73 0.50
C ALA A 109 27.38 -1.26 1.96
N ARG A 110 26.46 -0.41 2.44
CA ARG A 110 26.41 0.02 3.86
C ARG A 110 26.21 -1.17 4.80
N LEU A 111 25.32 -2.11 4.46
CA LEU A 111 25.11 -3.35 5.23
C LEU A 111 26.37 -4.25 5.22
N ARG A 112 27.07 -4.38 4.08
CA ARG A 112 28.37 -5.08 4.00
C ARG A 112 29.44 -4.40 4.86
N LEU A 113 29.48 -3.07 4.93
CA LEU A 113 30.41 -2.35 5.81
C LEU A 113 30.15 -2.65 7.30
N ILE A 114 28.89 -2.78 7.70
CA ILE A 114 28.51 -3.12 9.08
C ILE A 114 28.81 -4.60 9.39
N ALA A 115 28.49 -5.51 8.46
CA ALA A 115 28.68 -6.96 8.65
C ALA A 115 30.14 -7.42 8.57
N GLY A 116 31.02 -6.59 8.03
CA GLY A 116 32.40 -6.95 7.71
C GLY A 116 32.52 -7.98 6.57
N PRO A 117 33.76 -8.45 6.29
CA PRO A 117 34.02 -9.40 5.20
C PRO A 117 33.81 -10.87 5.58
N LYS A 118 33.79 -11.21 6.88
CA LYS A 118 33.72 -12.60 7.38
C LYS A 118 32.29 -13.19 7.26
N THR A 119 31.28 -12.41 7.65
CA THR A 119 29.89 -12.88 7.75
C THR A 119 29.21 -12.93 6.39
N ARG A 120 28.56 -14.05 6.06
CA ARG A 120 27.85 -14.18 4.77
C ARG A 120 26.50 -13.47 4.79
N LEU A 121 26.24 -12.65 3.78
CA LEU A 121 24.99 -11.90 3.62
C LEU A 121 24.11 -12.48 2.51
N LEU A 122 22.84 -12.72 2.83
CA LEU A 122 21.87 -13.38 1.96
C LEU A 122 20.63 -12.50 1.77
N GLU A 123 20.31 -12.17 0.52
CA GLU A 123 19.17 -11.32 0.16
C GLU A 123 17.87 -12.15 0.11
N MET A 124 16.93 -11.80 0.99
CA MET A 124 15.68 -12.54 1.28
C MET A 124 14.42 -11.67 1.08
N GLY A 125 14.58 -10.52 0.44
CA GLY A 125 13.60 -9.44 0.33
C GLY A 125 12.66 -9.53 -0.87
N LEU A 126 12.87 -10.45 -1.82
CA LEU A 126 12.02 -10.65 -3.00
C LEU A 126 10.51 -10.48 -2.74
N ARG A 127 9.97 -11.06 -1.65
CA ARG A 127 8.55 -10.97 -1.25
C ARG A 127 8.07 -9.58 -0.79
N ARG A 128 8.97 -8.59 -0.71
CA ARG A 128 8.75 -7.19 -0.31
C ARG A 128 9.36 -6.18 -1.30
N ALA A 129 10.00 -6.65 -2.37
CA ALA A 129 10.55 -5.78 -3.41
C ALA A 129 9.43 -5.04 -4.16
N GLN A 130 9.76 -3.88 -4.73
CA GLN A 130 8.75 -2.95 -5.25
C GLN A 130 8.41 -3.24 -6.71
N GLY A 131 7.24 -3.83 -6.95
CA GLY A 131 6.74 -4.15 -8.29
C GLY A 131 7.38 -5.39 -8.93
N PRO A 132 6.97 -5.78 -10.16
CA PRO A 132 7.40 -7.02 -10.82
C PRO A 132 8.92 -7.12 -10.99
N ASP A 133 9.55 -6.10 -11.58
CA ASP A 133 11.00 -6.06 -11.82
C ASP A 133 11.83 -5.72 -10.57
N GLY A 134 11.18 -5.21 -9.53
CA GLY A 134 11.83 -4.81 -8.28
C GLY A 134 12.59 -5.96 -7.63
N GLY A 135 12.05 -7.19 -7.71
CA GLY A 135 12.70 -8.40 -7.21
C GLY A 135 14.03 -8.69 -7.91
N LEU A 136 14.03 -8.81 -9.23
CA LEU A 136 15.24 -9.06 -10.03
C LEU A 136 16.29 -7.95 -9.83
N THR A 137 15.82 -6.70 -9.87
CA THR A 137 16.66 -5.51 -9.70
C THR A 137 17.32 -5.49 -8.33
N ALA A 138 16.54 -5.65 -7.26
CA ALA A 138 17.06 -5.59 -5.89
C ALA A 138 18.06 -6.72 -5.60
N SER A 139 17.78 -7.95 -6.02
CA SER A 139 18.71 -9.08 -5.87
C SER A 139 20.04 -8.86 -6.61
N THR A 140 19.96 -8.40 -7.87
CA THR A 140 21.14 -8.11 -8.72
C THR A 140 22.05 -7.07 -8.07
N TYR A 141 21.46 -5.94 -7.65
CA TYR A 141 22.25 -4.81 -7.16
C TYR A 141 22.62 -4.93 -5.67
N SER A 142 21.92 -5.77 -4.89
CA SER A 142 22.39 -6.18 -3.55
C SER A 142 23.68 -7.00 -3.63
N TYR A 143 23.76 -7.92 -4.59
CA TYR A 143 24.97 -8.72 -4.83
C TYR A 143 26.16 -7.81 -5.24
N LEU A 144 25.94 -6.88 -6.17
CA LEU A 144 26.93 -5.87 -6.56
C LEU A 144 27.42 -5.04 -5.35
N GLY A 145 26.49 -4.54 -4.51
CA GLY A 145 26.82 -3.77 -3.32
C GLY A 145 27.63 -4.54 -2.28
N GLY A 146 27.47 -5.86 -2.20
CA GLY A 146 28.36 -6.72 -1.41
C GLY A 146 27.75 -8.00 -0.85
N PHE A 147 26.45 -8.25 -1.03
CA PHE A 147 25.82 -9.50 -0.60
C PHE A 147 26.40 -10.70 -1.36
N ASP A 148 26.39 -11.89 -0.74
CA ASP A 148 27.05 -13.07 -1.30
C ASP A 148 26.12 -13.95 -2.13
N SER A 149 24.81 -13.89 -1.82
CA SER A 149 23.79 -14.70 -2.47
C SER A 149 22.40 -14.09 -2.33
N SER A 150 21.44 -14.60 -3.10
CA SER A 150 20.03 -14.20 -3.06
C SER A 150 19.11 -15.42 -3.10
N SER A 151 17.91 -15.28 -2.53
CA SER A 151 16.80 -16.21 -2.68
C SER A 151 16.12 -16.16 -4.06
N ASN A 152 16.44 -15.18 -4.90
CA ASN A 152 15.79 -14.93 -6.18
C ASN A 152 16.41 -15.77 -7.32
N VAL A 153 15.73 -16.86 -7.68
CA VAL A 153 16.11 -17.76 -8.77
C VAL A 153 16.25 -17.05 -10.13
N LEU A 154 15.47 -15.99 -10.39
CA LEU A 154 15.54 -15.24 -11.66
C LEU A 154 16.83 -14.41 -11.77
N ALA A 155 17.33 -13.90 -10.64
CA ALA A 155 18.63 -13.23 -10.59
C ALA A 155 19.79 -14.22 -10.81
N GLY A 156 19.65 -15.45 -10.30
CA GLY A 156 20.57 -16.54 -10.62
C GLY A 156 20.57 -16.87 -12.11
N GLN A 157 19.39 -17.14 -12.68
CA GLN A 157 19.22 -17.53 -14.09
C GLN A 157 19.71 -16.46 -15.08
N LEU A 158 19.35 -15.18 -14.86
CA LEU A 158 19.63 -14.12 -15.83
C LEU A 158 20.98 -13.40 -15.61
N ARG A 159 21.52 -13.43 -14.39
CA ARG A 159 22.69 -12.61 -14.00
C ARG A 159 23.82 -13.39 -13.31
N GLY A 160 23.65 -14.69 -13.05
CA GLY A 160 24.64 -15.51 -12.36
C GLY A 160 24.82 -15.16 -10.87
N VAL A 161 23.83 -14.51 -10.24
CA VAL A 161 23.86 -14.28 -8.78
C VAL A 161 23.79 -15.63 -8.07
N PRO A 162 24.69 -15.95 -7.12
CA PRO A 162 24.61 -17.20 -6.36
C PRO A 162 23.26 -17.33 -5.66
N VAL A 163 22.54 -18.41 -5.93
CA VAL A 163 21.22 -18.66 -5.33
C VAL A 163 21.40 -19.45 -4.04
N ALA A 164 20.85 -18.94 -2.94
CA ALA A 164 20.81 -19.63 -1.66
C ALA A 164 19.42 -19.53 -1.03
N GLY A 165 18.98 -20.64 -0.44
CA GLY A 165 17.65 -20.79 0.13
C GLY A 165 17.67 -21.70 1.35
N THR A 166 16.69 -21.50 2.23
CA THR A 166 16.45 -22.28 3.45
C THR A 166 14.99 -22.76 3.45
N LEU A 167 14.67 -23.74 4.29
CA LEU A 167 13.30 -24.22 4.49
C LEU A 167 12.30 -23.09 4.83
N ALA A 168 11.03 -23.25 4.45
CA ALA A 168 9.95 -22.33 4.84
C ALA A 168 9.10 -22.92 5.96
N HIS A 169 8.61 -22.10 6.89
CA HIS A 169 7.69 -22.55 7.95
C HIS A 169 6.42 -23.20 7.38
N SER A 170 5.94 -22.74 6.21
CA SER A 170 4.80 -23.35 5.50
C SER A 170 5.05 -24.79 5.04
N PHE A 171 6.30 -25.17 4.78
CA PHE A 171 6.66 -26.56 4.50
C PHE A 171 6.66 -27.37 5.79
N VAL A 172 7.35 -26.90 6.85
CA VAL A 172 7.39 -27.61 8.14
C VAL A 172 5.98 -27.82 8.72
N THR A 173 5.14 -26.79 8.69
CA THR A 173 3.77 -26.83 9.23
C THR A 173 2.75 -27.53 8.33
N SER A 174 3.12 -28.00 7.13
CA SER A 174 2.21 -28.83 6.31
C SER A 174 2.18 -30.30 6.74
N PHE A 175 3.15 -30.75 7.54
CA PHE A 175 3.23 -32.12 8.05
C PHE A 175 2.57 -32.26 9.43
N SER A 176 1.79 -33.32 9.59
CA SER A 176 1.07 -33.65 10.83
C SER A 176 1.80 -34.69 11.70
N GLY A 177 2.84 -35.34 11.17
CA GLY A 177 3.59 -36.42 11.83
C GLY A 177 3.02 -37.81 11.59
N THR A 178 2.05 -37.94 10.67
CA THR A 178 1.51 -39.25 10.23
C THR A 178 1.76 -39.54 8.75
N GLU A 179 2.51 -38.65 8.08
CA GLU A 179 2.92 -38.81 6.70
C GLU A 179 4.04 -39.86 6.59
N VAL A 180 3.84 -40.87 5.75
CA VAL A 180 4.88 -41.83 5.36
C VAL A 180 5.39 -41.43 3.98
N PRO A 181 6.72 -41.26 3.77
CA PRO A 181 7.27 -41.02 2.44
C PRO A 181 6.94 -42.19 1.49
N PRO A 182 6.54 -41.96 0.22
CA PRO A 182 6.30 -43.04 -0.73
C PRO A 182 7.52 -43.95 -0.98
N ASP A 183 8.72 -43.38 -0.90
CA ASP A 183 9.99 -44.09 -0.77
C ASP A 183 10.77 -43.45 0.40
N PRO A 184 10.87 -44.11 1.58
CA PRO A 184 11.68 -43.62 2.70
C PRO A 184 13.17 -44.02 2.57
N MET A 185 13.55 -44.73 1.50
CA MET A 185 14.84 -45.39 1.38
C MET A 185 15.90 -44.46 0.76
N LEU A 186 16.90 -44.10 1.56
CA LEU A 186 18.05 -43.29 1.14
C LEU A 186 19.27 -44.16 0.85
N ALA A 187 19.95 -43.91 -0.27
CA ALA A 187 21.21 -44.61 -0.62
C ALA A 187 22.41 -43.99 0.11
N PRO A 188 23.47 -44.76 0.44
CA PRO A 188 24.70 -44.20 1.00
C PRO A 188 25.39 -43.19 0.05
N ALA A 189 26.03 -42.17 0.60
CA ALA A 189 26.67 -41.08 -0.14
C ALA A 189 27.82 -41.52 -1.07
N ALA A 190 28.41 -42.69 -0.81
CA ALA A 190 29.43 -43.35 -1.63
C ALA A 190 28.86 -44.12 -2.82
N GLY A 191 27.54 -44.29 -2.92
CA GLY A 191 26.87 -45.03 -4.00
C GLY A 191 26.99 -46.56 -3.93
N GLN A 192 27.66 -47.09 -2.91
CA GLN A 192 27.82 -48.53 -2.66
C GLN A 192 27.08 -48.92 -1.37
N GLY A 193 26.36 -50.03 -1.40
CA GLY A 193 25.58 -50.56 -0.26
C GLY A 193 24.06 -50.49 -0.47
N PRO A 194 23.28 -51.18 0.38
CA PRO A 194 21.82 -51.14 0.34
C PRO A 194 21.31 -49.74 0.72
N LYS A 195 20.15 -49.36 0.20
CA LYS A 195 19.42 -48.20 0.75
C LYS A 195 18.95 -48.50 2.17
N VAL A 196 18.84 -47.47 3.01
CA VAL A 196 18.35 -47.54 4.40
C VAL A 196 17.09 -46.70 4.55
N ASP A 197 16.12 -47.18 5.34
CA ASP A 197 14.95 -46.37 5.73
C ASP A 197 15.42 -45.22 6.63
N LEU A 198 15.40 -44.00 6.08
CA LEU A 198 15.87 -42.82 6.80
C LEU A 198 14.92 -42.46 7.96
N ALA A 199 13.61 -42.71 7.82
CA ALA A 199 12.66 -42.37 8.87
C ALA A 199 12.86 -43.26 10.10
N ALA A 200 13.11 -44.56 9.90
CA ALA A 200 13.40 -45.51 10.98
C ALA A 200 14.71 -45.16 11.72
N SER A 201 15.80 -44.91 10.99
CA SER A 201 17.09 -44.48 11.57
C SER A 201 16.95 -43.17 12.37
N VAL A 202 16.14 -42.24 11.89
CA VAL A 202 15.89 -40.95 12.57
C VAL A 202 15.13 -41.10 13.88
N GLU A 203 14.20 -42.03 14.02
CA GLU A 203 13.53 -42.31 15.32
C GLU A 203 14.51 -42.93 16.33
N GLU A 204 15.42 -43.81 15.91
CA GLU A 204 16.48 -44.35 16.77
C GLU A 204 17.42 -43.24 17.25
N TRP A 205 17.90 -42.40 16.34
CA TRP A 205 18.75 -41.26 16.68
C TRP A 205 18.04 -40.23 17.55
N LEU A 206 16.74 -40.01 17.38
CA LEU A 206 15.96 -39.13 18.24
C LEU A 206 16.00 -39.59 19.70
N GLY A 207 15.87 -40.90 19.95
CA GLY A 207 15.99 -41.47 21.31
C GLY A 207 17.33 -41.13 21.96
N ARG A 208 18.42 -41.30 21.21
CA ARG A 208 19.80 -40.99 21.67
C ARG A 208 20.02 -39.49 21.91
N VAL A 209 19.50 -38.64 21.02
CA VAL A 209 19.59 -37.17 21.12
C VAL A 209 18.77 -36.66 22.30
N CYS A 210 17.53 -37.12 22.47
CA CYS A 210 16.67 -36.74 23.60
C CYS A 210 17.29 -37.12 24.95
N ALA A 211 17.90 -38.31 25.05
CA ALA A 211 18.62 -38.74 26.25
C ALA A 211 19.81 -37.81 26.58
N HIS A 212 20.60 -37.39 25.59
CA HIS A 212 21.71 -36.45 25.78
C HIS A 212 21.24 -35.04 26.15
N LEU A 213 20.11 -34.59 25.60
CA LEU A 213 19.55 -33.25 25.85
C LEU A 213 18.64 -33.18 27.10
N GLY A 214 18.40 -34.29 27.79
CA GLY A 214 17.51 -34.34 28.96
C GLY A 214 16.03 -34.14 28.64
N LEU A 215 15.58 -34.58 27.47
CA LEU A 215 14.20 -34.42 26.97
C LEU A 215 13.48 -35.77 26.87
N GLY A 216 12.15 -35.77 27.02
CA GLY A 216 11.32 -36.90 26.63
C GLY A 216 11.24 -37.05 25.11
N VAL A 217 11.33 -38.28 24.59
CA VAL A 217 11.28 -38.59 23.14
C VAL A 217 9.94 -38.15 22.49
N GLN A 218 8.89 -38.03 23.29
CA GLN A 218 7.58 -37.52 22.91
C GLN A 218 7.47 -35.99 22.80
N GLU A 219 8.50 -35.22 23.18
CA GLU A 219 8.47 -33.75 23.13
C GLU A 219 8.73 -33.18 21.72
N PRO A 220 9.70 -33.68 20.93
CA PRO A 220 9.97 -33.14 19.61
C PRO A 220 8.84 -33.44 18.62
N HIS A 221 8.33 -32.38 17.98
CA HIS A 221 7.11 -32.43 17.18
C HIS A 221 7.26 -33.40 15.99
N PRO A 222 6.43 -34.46 15.88
CA PRO A 222 6.63 -35.50 14.86
C PRO A 222 6.40 -34.97 13.44
N GLY A 223 5.52 -33.97 13.25
CA GLY A 223 5.38 -33.31 11.95
C GLY A 223 6.61 -32.51 11.53
N GLU A 224 7.35 -31.92 12.48
CA GLU A 224 8.58 -31.20 12.17
C GLU A 224 9.70 -32.16 11.77
N ARG A 225 9.78 -33.31 12.46
CA ARG A 225 10.65 -34.44 12.10
C ARG A 225 10.34 -35.00 10.72
N ALA A 226 9.07 -35.28 10.43
CA ALA A 226 8.62 -35.76 9.11
C ALA A 226 8.98 -34.76 8.00
N ALA A 227 8.83 -33.46 8.24
CA ALA A 227 9.27 -32.43 7.30
C ALA A 227 10.79 -32.45 7.07
N PHE A 228 11.60 -32.57 8.12
CA PHE A 228 13.06 -32.65 8.00
C PHE A 228 13.50 -33.94 7.30
N VAL A 229 12.89 -35.09 7.57
CA VAL A 229 13.14 -36.34 6.85
C VAL A 229 12.77 -36.19 5.36
N ALA A 230 11.60 -35.63 5.04
CA ALA A 230 11.21 -35.38 3.64
C ALA A 230 12.18 -34.43 2.92
N TYR A 231 12.70 -33.40 3.61
CA TYR A 231 13.72 -32.51 3.05
C TYR A 231 15.08 -33.20 2.88
N ALA A 232 15.46 -34.06 3.83
CA ALA A 232 16.69 -34.85 3.79
C ALA A 232 16.69 -35.90 2.67
N LEU A 233 15.54 -36.56 2.40
CA LEU A 233 15.39 -37.50 1.27
C LEU A 233 15.58 -36.80 -0.08
N ALA A 234 15.04 -35.58 -0.24
CA ALA A 234 15.19 -34.81 -1.47
C ALA A 234 16.58 -34.14 -1.61
N PHE A 235 17.18 -33.72 -0.49
CA PHE A 235 18.40 -32.90 -0.48
C PHE A 235 19.47 -33.41 0.52
N PRO A 236 19.91 -34.69 0.44
CA PRO A 236 20.75 -35.29 1.48
C PRO A 236 22.13 -34.63 1.61
N ARG A 237 22.68 -34.12 0.50
CA ARG A 237 23.94 -33.33 0.48
C ARG A 237 23.77 -31.86 0.87
N ALA A 238 22.54 -31.38 1.02
CA ALA A 238 22.21 -29.97 1.24
C ALA A 238 21.20 -29.76 2.40
N PHE A 239 21.04 -30.76 3.27
CA PHE A 239 20.06 -30.77 4.35
C PHE A 239 20.29 -29.58 5.31
N GLN A 240 19.20 -28.90 5.65
CA GLN A 240 19.18 -27.76 6.57
C GLN A 240 17.94 -27.84 7.46
N GLY A 241 18.06 -27.42 8.73
CA GLY A 241 16.95 -27.40 9.69
C GLY A 241 16.39 -25.99 9.94
N LEU A 242 15.07 -25.85 10.05
CA LEU A 242 14.41 -24.60 10.47
C LEU A 242 13.88 -24.76 11.91
N LEU A 243 14.62 -24.26 12.89
CA LEU A 243 14.50 -24.74 14.28
C LEU A 243 13.32 -24.12 15.06
N ASP A 244 12.80 -22.99 14.63
CA ASP A 244 11.87 -22.17 15.40
C ASP A 244 10.41 -22.24 14.93
N SER A 245 10.02 -23.32 14.24
CA SER A 245 8.62 -23.51 13.81
C SER A 245 7.69 -23.84 14.99
N TYR A 246 8.20 -24.50 16.05
CA TYR A 246 7.46 -24.79 17.27
C TYR A 246 8.23 -24.39 18.53
N SER A 247 9.43 -24.94 18.72
CA SER A 247 10.33 -24.62 19.82
C SER A 247 11.75 -25.05 19.45
N VAL A 248 12.70 -24.11 19.46
CA VAL A 248 14.12 -24.41 19.15
C VAL A 248 14.64 -25.54 20.04
N TRP A 249 14.48 -25.40 21.36
CA TRP A 249 15.10 -26.31 22.33
C TRP A 249 14.39 -27.65 22.48
N ARG A 250 13.06 -27.66 22.48
CA ARG A 250 12.26 -28.88 22.75
C ARG A 250 11.82 -29.64 21.50
N SER A 251 12.06 -29.08 20.31
CA SER A 251 11.56 -29.66 19.05
C SER A 251 12.55 -29.51 17.89
N GLY A 252 12.83 -28.29 17.44
CA GLY A 252 13.58 -28.06 16.21
C GLY A 252 15.02 -28.56 16.26
N LEU A 253 15.75 -28.25 17.34
CA LEU A 253 17.12 -28.70 17.53
C LEU A 253 17.23 -30.23 17.74
N PRO A 254 16.43 -30.88 18.61
CA PRO A 254 16.39 -32.34 18.69
C PRO A 254 16.06 -33.03 17.36
N ASN A 255 15.02 -32.57 16.65
CA ASN A 255 14.62 -33.12 15.35
C ASN A 255 15.71 -32.91 14.28
N PHE A 256 16.35 -31.74 14.24
CA PHE A 256 17.46 -31.47 13.33
C PHE A 256 18.65 -32.39 13.59
N LEU A 257 19.05 -32.54 14.85
CA LEU A 257 20.17 -33.40 15.23
C LEU A 257 19.91 -34.87 14.91
N ALA A 258 18.70 -35.37 15.18
CA ALA A 258 18.33 -36.74 14.83
C ALA A 258 18.48 -37.01 13.31
N VAL A 259 18.00 -36.10 12.46
CA VAL A 259 18.13 -36.20 10.99
C VAL A 259 19.58 -36.01 10.53
N ALA A 260 20.31 -35.07 11.12
CA ALA A 260 21.71 -34.80 10.77
C ALA A 260 22.64 -35.99 11.11
N LEU A 261 22.40 -36.68 12.22
CA LEU A 261 23.19 -37.84 12.65
C LEU A 261 22.89 -39.09 11.81
N ALA A 262 21.61 -39.37 11.54
CA ALA A 262 21.20 -40.44 10.62
C ALA A 262 21.76 -40.26 9.20
N LEU A 263 21.75 -39.01 8.69
CA LEU A 263 22.45 -38.66 7.43
C LEU A 263 23.96 -38.88 7.52
N GLY A 264 24.56 -38.63 8.68
CA GLY A 264 25.98 -38.83 8.97
C GLY A 264 26.44 -40.28 8.82
N GLU A 265 25.64 -41.25 9.30
CA GLU A 265 25.92 -42.69 9.14
C GLU A 265 25.92 -43.12 7.67
N LEU A 266 25.08 -42.48 6.84
CA LEU A 266 25.04 -42.69 5.39
C LEU A 266 26.14 -41.92 4.63
N GLY A 267 27.05 -41.22 5.33
CA GLY A 267 28.15 -40.45 4.75
C GLY A 267 27.76 -39.07 4.20
N TYR A 268 26.55 -38.59 4.48
CA TYR A 268 26.13 -37.22 4.20
C TYR A 268 26.48 -36.28 5.37
N ARG A 269 26.30 -34.97 5.17
CA ARG A 269 26.51 -33.95 6.20
C ARG A 269 25.42 -32.88 6.10
N ALA A 270 24.89 -32.45 7.23
CA ALA A 270 24.00 -31.29 7.27
C ALA A 270 24.80 -30.00 6.96
N VAL A 271 24.19 -29.08 6.22
CA VAL A 271 24.83 -27.82 5.78
C VAL A 271 24.61 -26.71 6.80
N GLY A 272 23.45 -26.65 7.46
CA GLY A 272 23.14 -25.56 8.38
C GLY A 272 21.80 -25.63 9.08
N VAL A 273 21.55 -24.65 9.94
CA VAL A 273 20.28 -24.41 10.62
C VAL A 273 19.85 -22.96 10.45
N ARG A 274 18.54 -22.67 10.49
CA ARG A 274 18.00 -21.31 10.52
C ARG A 274 17.18 -21.03 11.79
N LEU A 275 17.35 -19.82 12.30
CA LEU A 275 16.52 -19.17 13.32
C LEU A 275 15.86 -17.91 12.71
N ASP A 276 14.54 -17.72 12.90
CA ASP A 276 13.77 -16.57 12.39
C ASP A 276 13.08 -15.78 13.53
N SER A 277 13.29 -16.16 14.80
CA SER A 277 12.64 -15.56 15.97
C SER A 277 13.31 -15.88 17.31
N GLY A 278 13.26 -14.91 18.23
CA GLY A 278 13.90 -14.98 19.55
C GLY A 278 15.06 -13.98 19.67
N ASP A 279 15.90 -14.14 20.69
CA ASP A 279 17.21 -13.47 20.72
C ASP A 279 18.19 -14.27 19.88
N LEU A 280 18.36 -13.84 18.62
CA LEU A 280 19.09 -14.58 17.60
C LEU A 280 20.57 -14.77 17.94
N LEU A 281 21.20 -13.78 18.61
CA LEU A 281 22.60 -13.86 19.03
C LEU A 281 22.76 -14.89 20.15
N GLN A 282 21.94 -14.80 21.20
CA GLN A 282 21.99 -15.75 22.32
C GLN A 282 21.67 -17.17 21.83
N GLN A 283 20.61 -17.34 21.02
CA GLN A 283 20.25 -18.64 20.48
C GLN A 283 21.35 -19.25 19.61
N ALA A 284 22.07 -18.46 18.81
CA ALA A 284 23.20 -18.97 18.02
C ALA A 284 24.34 -19.50 18.91
N GLN A 285 24.68 -18.77 19.98
CA GLN A 285 25.71 -19.20 20.94
C GLN A 285 25.30 -20.48 21.69
N GLU A 286 24.05 -20.57 22.13
CA GLU A 286 23.49 -21.75 22.79
C GLU A 286 23.40 -22.96 21.83
N VAL A 287 22.96 -22.76 20.57
CA VAL A 287 22.94 -23.82 19.54
C VAL A 287 24.36 -24.34 19.26
N ARG A 288 25.37 -23.45 19.13
CA ARG A 288 26.76 -23.89 18.96
C ARG A 288 27.24 -24.71 20.16
N ARG A 289 26.91 -24.30 21.40
CA ARG A 289 27.29 -25.07 22.60
C ARG A 289 26.72 -26.49 22.55
N VAL A 290 25.46 -26.65 22.14
CA VAL A 290 24.85 -27.98 21.93
C VAL A 290 25.54 -28.74 20.80
N PHE A 291 25.88 -28.10 19.67
CA PHE A 291 26.64 -28.74 18.59
C PHE A 291 28.01 -29.25 19.07
N ARG A 292 28.72 -28.51 19.93
CA ARG A 292 29.98 -28.95 20.54
C ARG A 292 29.81 -30.17 21.45
N THR A 293 28.80 -30.18 22.34
CA THR A 293 28.58 -31.33 23.24
C THR A 293 28.15 -32.58 22.47
N VAL A 294 27.29 -32.43 21.46
CA VAL A 294 26.85 -33.52 20.57
C VAL A 294 28.00 -34.05 19.71
N ALA A 295 28.84 -33.16 19.16
CA ALA A 295 30.01 -33.55 18.37
C ALA A 295 31.00 -34.39 19.19
N ALA A 296 31.25 -34.02 20.45
CA ALA A 296 32.07 -34.79 21.38
C ALA A 296 31.40 -36.12 21.79
N GLN A 297 30.13 -36.08 22.23
CA GLN A 297 29.40 -37.23 22.74
C GLN A 297 29.25 -38.36 21.71
N PHE A 298 28.97 -38.02 20.46
CA PHE A 298 28.73 -38.99 19.39
C PHE A 298 29.91 -39.11 18.40
N GLN A 299 31.06 -38.51 18.72
CA GLN A 299 32.29 -38.56 17.91
C GLN A 299 32.11 -38.09 16.45
N VAL A 300 31.32 -37.04 16.24
CA VAL A 300 30.97 -36.47 14.94
C VAL A 300 31.47 -35.02 14.81
N PRO A 301 32.78 -34.80 14.64
CA PRO A 301 33.39 -33.45 14.72
C PRO A 301 32.87 -32.45 13.69
N TRP A 302 32.25 -32.90 12.60
CA TRP A 302 31.64 -32.03 11.60
C TRP A 302 30.39 -31.29 12.11
N VAL A 303 29.72 -31.80 13.16
CA VAL A 303 28.50 -31.20 13.73
C VAL A 303 28.80 -29.85 14.39
N GLU A 304 29.96 -29.70 15.02
CA GLU A 304 30.38 -28.43 15.63
C GLU A 304 30.35 -27.26 14.64
N TRP A 305 30.73 -27.52 13.38
CA TRP A 305 30.96 -26.52 12.33
C TRP A 305 29.75 -26.32 11.39
N VAL A 306 28.60 -26.89 11.70
CA VAL A 306 27.33 -26.69 10.97
C VAL A 306 26.97 -25.20 10.95
N SER A 307 26.66 -24.64 9.77
CA SER A 307 26.44 -23.19 9.65
C SER A 307 25.14 -22.74 10.33
N ILE A 308 25.21 -21.70 11.16
CA ILE A 308 24.03 -21.07 11.77
C ILE A 308 23.64 -19.85 10.92
N ALA A 309 22.43 -19.90 10.38
CA ALA A 309 21.80 -18.81 9.64
C ALA A 309 20.73 -18.14 10.52
N VAL A 310 20.61 -16.81 10.42
CA VAL A 310 19.56 -16.04 11.10
C VAL A 310 18.83 -15.13 10.13
N SER A 311 17.54 -14.91 10.36
CA SER A 311 16.72 -13.98 9.59
C SER A 311 15.62 -13.34 10.46
N ASN A 312 14.73 -12.56 9.83
CA ASN A 312 13.68 -11.72 10.42
C ASN A 312 14.15 -10.36 10.98
N GLY A 313 13.46 -9.28 10.59
CA GLY A 313 13.62 -7.94 11.15
C GLY A 313 14.94 -7.20 10.94
N VAL A 314 16.04 -7.91 10.64
CA VAL A 314 17.43 -7.41 10.70
C VAL A 314 17.61 -6.05 10.03
N ASP A 315 17.84 -5.03 10.85
CA ASP A 315 18.20 -3.67 10.45
C ASP A 315 19.71 -3.42 10.63
N GLU A 316 20.17 -2.19 10.44
CA GLU A 316 21.58 -1.83 10.61
C GLU A 316 22.12 -2.07 12.04
N LYS A 317 21.27 -1.96 13.07
CA LYS A 317 21.67 -2.14 14.47
C LYS A 317 21.75 -3.61 14.84
N GLU A 318 20.72 -4.38 14.48
CA GLU A 318 20.71 -5.82 14.73
C GLU A 318 21.79 -6.52 13.88
N LEU A 319 22.06 -6.04 12.66
CA LEU A 319 23.21 -6.51 11.87
C LEU A 319 24.55 -6.26 12.57
N ALA A 320 24.75 -5.06 13.13
CA ALA A 320 25.96 -4.73 13.89
C ALA A 320 26.12 -5.60 15.14
N ARG A 321 25.01 -6.01 15.77
CA ARG A 321 24.99 -6.95 16.91
C ARG A 321 25.32 -8.38 16.50
N LEU A 322 24.73 -8.86 15.41
CA LEU A 322 24.89 -10.23 14.91
C LEU A 322 26.24 -10.48 14.21
N ALA A 323 26.98 -9.43 13.83
CA ALA A 323 28.27 -9.51 13.16
C ALA A 323 29.48 -9.21 14.08
N GLN A 324 29.29 -9.15 15.40
CA GLN A 324 30.38 -9.00 16.38
C GLN A 324 31.29 -10.24 16.39
N GLU A 325 32.53 -10.09 16.86
CA GLU A 325 33.53 -11.18 16.77
C GLU A 325 33.17 -12.42 17.60
N ASP A 326 32.45 -12.25 18.72
CA ASP A 326 31.94 -13.34 19.57
C ASP A 326 30.60 -13.94 19.08
N SER A 327 30.18 -13.61 17.85
CA SER A 327 28.96 -14.14 17.24
C SER A 327 29.18 -15.51 16.60
N GLU A 328 28.36 -16.48 17.00
CA GLU A 328 28.36 -17.83 16.41
C GLU A 328 27.53 -17.91 15.11
N VAL A 329 26.97 -16.78 14.65
CA VAL A 329 26.19 -16.64 13.41
C VAL A 329 27.10 -16.61 12.18
N ASN A 330 26.81 -17.45 11.19
CA ASN A 330 27.64 -17.57 9.97
C ASN A 330 26.98 -16.94 8.73
N ILE A 331 25.63 -16.85 8.70
CA ILE A 331 24.86 -16.32 7.58
C ILE A 331 23.74 -15.41 8.11
N ILE A 332 23.58 -14.21 7.56
CA ILE A 332 22.51 -13.27 7.92
C ILE A 332 21.61 -13.02 6.70
N GLY A 333 20.35 -13.41 6.82
CA GLY A 333 19.30 -13.24 5.82
C GLY A 333 18.55 -11.92 6.00
N ILE A 334 18.79 -10.94 5.12
CA ILE A 334 18.17 -9.61 5.19
C ILE A 334 17.09 -9.49 4.12
N GLY A 335 15.88 -9.15 4.56
CA GLY A 335 14.68 -9.06 3.73
C GLY A 335 14.29 -7.62 3.38
N THR A 336 13.24 -7.13 4.04
CA THR A 336 12.64 -5.80 3.79
C THR A 336 13.70 -4.68 3.74
N ASN A 337 14.59 -4.63 4.72
CA ASN A 337 15.48 -3.49 4.94
C ASN A 337 16.52 -3.27 3.81
N VAL A 338 16.91 -4.33 3.08
CA VAL A 338 17.80 -4.18 1.91
C VAL A 338 17.04 -3.73 0.67
N VAL A 339 15.85 -4.31 0.38
CA VAL A 339 15.11 -4.06 -0.88
C VAL A 339 14.20 -2.83 -0.87
N THR A 340 13.71 -2.37 0.29
CA THR A 340 12.84 -1.18 0.41
C THR A 340 13.58 0.07 0.87
N CYS A 341 14.82 -0.06 1.36
CA CYS A 341 15.68 1.04 1.80
C CYS A 341 14.98 2.03 2.76
N PRO A 342 14.42 1.59 3.90
CA PRO A 342 13.45 2.38 4.66
C PRO A 342 13.97 3.71 5.23
N ARG A 343 15.28 3.83 5.52
CA ARG A 343 15.90 5.13 5.91
C ARG A 343 15.83 6.18 4.80
N GLN A 344 15.86 5.77 3.53
CA GLN A 344 15.81 6.63 2.36
C GLN A 344 15.29 5.82 1.14
N PRO A 345 13.97 5.77 0.87
CA PRO A 345 13.42 4.96 -0.22
C PRO A 345 13.64 5.55 -1.63
N SER A 346 14.40 6.64 -1.76
CA SER A 346 14.78 7.21 -3.07
C SER A 346 16.12 7.96 -3.00
N LEU A 347 17.03 7.69 -3.95
CA LEU A 347 18.35 8.33 -3.97
C LEU A 347 18.30 9.83 -4.30
N GLY A 348 17.25 10.30 -5.00
CA GLY A 348 17.10 11.69 -5.40
C GLY A 348 17.97 12.08 -6.60
N CYS A 349 18.16 11.18 -7.56
CA CYS A 349 18.75 11.54 -8.84
C CYS A 349 17.89 12.59 -9.57
N VAL A 350 18.56 13.41 -10.39
CA VAL A 350 17.94 14.45 -11.19
C VAL A 350 18.53 14.39 -12.58
N TYR A 351 17.67 14.54 -13.59
CA TYR A 351 18.06 14.68 -14.99
C TYR A 351 17.88 16.14 -15.37
N LYS A 352 18.85 16.73 -16.06
CA LYS A 352 18.85 18.18 -16.35
C LYS A 352 19.52 18.43 -17.69
N LEU A 353 18.86 19.25 -18.51
CA LEU A 353 19.40 19.80 -19.73
C LEU A 353 20.51 20.79 -19.41
N VAL A 354 21.71 20.58 -19.97
CA VAL A 354 22.89 21.42 -19.73
C VAL A 354 23.42 22.11 -21.00
N SER A 355 22.98 21.68 -22.18
CA SER A 355 23.29 22.30 -23.47
C SER A 355 22.27 21.91 -24.54
N VAL A 356 22.00 22.81 -25.49
CA VAL A 356 21.22 22.58 -26.72
C VAL A 356 21.90 23.31 -27.86
N GLY A 357 22.06 22.66 -29.03
CA GLY A 357 22.69 23.30 -30.21
C GLY A 357 24.12 23.79 -29.95
N GLY A 358 24.87 23.09 -29.08
CA GLY A 358 26.19 23.51 -28.60
C GLY A 358 26.19 24.61 -27.54
N GLN A 359 25.08 25.34 -27.38
CA GLN A 359 24.97 26.44 -26.42
C GLN A 359 24.73 25.91 -24.99
N PRO A 360 25.47 26.39 -23.97
CA PRO A 360 25.23 26.02 -22.57
C PRO A 360 23.84 26.45 -22.06
N ARG A 361 23.32 25.74 -21.05
CA ARG A 361 22.07 26.09 -20.36
C ARG A 361 22.25 25.94 -18.84
N VAL A 362 21.74 26.92 -18.09
CA VAL A 362 21.68 26.95 -16.63
C VAL A 362 20.22 27.08 -16.18
N LYS A 363 19.82 26.38 -15.12
CA LYS A 363 18.60 26.67 -14.37
C LYS A 363 18.97 27.45 -13.11
N LEU A 364 18.58 28.74 -13.06
CA LEU A 364 18.57 29.53 -11.85
C LEU A 364 17.36 29.16 -10.96
N THR A 365 17.49 29.44 -9.66
CA THR A 365 16.56 29.03 -8.61
C THR A 365 16.89 29.79 -7.33
N GLU A 366 15.88 30.17 -6.55
CA GLU A 366 15.99 30.87 -5.25
C GLU A 366 16.73 30.05 -4.16
N ASP A 367 17.09 28.81 -4.48
CA ASP A 367 17.83 27.87 -3.65
C ASP A 367 19.15 27.56 -4.39
N PRO A 368 20.27 28.20 -4.01
CA PRO A 368 21.55 28.03 -4.70
C PRO A 368 22.03 26.58 -4.79
N GLU A 369 21.65 25.72 -3.83
CA GLU A 369 22.04 24.31 -3.82
C GLU A 369 21.32 23.49 -4.91
N LYS A 370 20.20 23.99 -5.43
CA LYS A 370 19.48 23.41 -6.57
C LYS A 370 19.96 23.93 -7.93
N GLN A 371 20.89 24.89 -7.98
CA GLN A 371 21.42 25.46 -9.23
C GLN A 371 22.27 24.43 -10.00
N THR A 372 21.94 24.25 -11.27
CA THR A 372 22.60 23.27 -12.16
C THR A 372 23.85 23.85 -12.80
N LEU A 373 24.95 23.08 -12.87
CA LEU A 373 26.13 23.50 -13.62
C LEU A 373 25.87 23.48 -15.15
N PRO A 374 26.20 24.54 -15.90
CA PRO A 374 25.98 24.65 -17.34
C PRO A 374 26.96 23.81 -18.17
N GLY A 375 26.66 23.63 -19.45
CA GLY A 375 27.55 23.07 -20.47
C GLY A 375 27.69 21.54 -20.46
N SER A 376 28.20 20.99 -21.57
CA SER A 376 28.76 19.62 -21.55
C SER A 376 30.04 19.61 -20.71
N LYS A 377 30.27 18.54 -19.95
CA LYS A 377 31.32 18.49 -18.91
C LYS A 377 32.11 17.19 -18.96
N ALA A 378 33.39 17.23 -18.63
CA ALA A 378 34.12 16.06 -18.15
C ALA A 378 34.11 16.05 -16.62
N ALA A 379 34.29 14.88 -16.01
CA ALA A 379 34.48 14.76 -14.56
C ALA A 379 35.64 13.81 -14.28
N PHE A 380 36.48 14.18 -13.33
CA PHE A 380 37.70 13.47 -12.95
C PHE A 380 37.69 13.24 -11.44
N ARG A 381 38.31 12.14 -11.00
CA ARG A 381 38.68 11.92 -9.60
C ARG A 381 40.18 12.13 -9.47
N LEU A 382 40.54 12.98 -8.51
CA LEU A 382 41.91 13.28 -8.16
C LEU A 382 42.30 12.42 -6.94
N LEU A 383 43.49 11.82 -6.98
CA LEU A 383 44.03 10.93 -5.95
C LEU A 383 45.47 11.33 -5.62
N GLY A 384 45.84 11.29 -4.34
CA GLY A 384 46.98 12.07 -3.87
C GLY A 384 46.69 13.57 -4.03
N PRO A 385 47.61 14.47 -3.66
CA PRO A 385 47.21 15.85 -3.42
C PRO A 385 46.94 16.69 -4.69
N ASP A 386 46.08 16.27 -5.65
CA ASP A 386 45.12 17.07 -6.50
C ASP A 386 45.71 18.03 -7.65
N GLU A 387 45.19 18.13 -8.93
CA GLU A 387 45.45 19.18 -10.05
C GLU A 387 45.91 18.89 -11.57
N GLU A 388 45.99 19.90 -12.51
CA GLU A 388 45.76 19.92 -14.03
C GLU A 388 46.91 20.19 -15.06
N PRO A 389 46.75 20.05 -16.43
CA PRO A 389 45.56 19.79 -17.31
C PRO A 389 45.46 18.36 -17.85
N PRO A 390 44.38 18.01 -18.58
CA PRO A 390 43.34 17.06 -18.08
C PRO A 390 43.92 16.06 -17.08
N PRO A 391 43.56 16.15 -15.80
CA PRO A 391 44.60 16.46 -14.83
C PRO A 391 45.78 15.48 -14.82
N ARG A 392 47.01 15.99 -14.90
CA ARG A 392 48.22 15.16 -15.06
C ARG A 392 48.83 14.90 -13.70
N ALA A 393 49.11 13.62 -13.42
CA ALA A 393 49.85 13.20 -12.24
C ALA A 393 51.13 14.05 -12.07
N GLY A 394 51.23 14.79 -10.95
CA GLY A 394 52.39 15.60 -10.58
C GLY A 394 52.39 17.08 -11.01
N GLN A 395 51.29 17.66 -11.54
CA GLN A 395 51.20 19.08 -11.96
C GLN A 395 50.24 19.93 -11.10
N GLU A 396 50.48 21.24 -10.94
CA GLU A 396 49.61 22.18 -10.17
C GLU A 396 48.61 22.93 -11.09
N MET A 397 47.45 23.40 -10.57
CA MET A 397 46.45 24.22 -11.29
C MET A 397 45.80 25.30 -10.40
N SER A 398 44.54 25.67 -10.64
CA SER A 398 43.67 26.12 -9.56
C SER A 398 42.25 25.50 -9.69
N VAL A 399 41.73 24.99 -8.57
CA VAL A 399 40.35 24.47 -8.44
C VAL A 399 39.48 25.42 -7.63
N TRP A 400 38.18 25.43 -7.93
CA TRP A 400 37.16 26.21 -7.22
C TRP A 400 36.21 25.28 -6.45
N PRO A 401 36.47 24.98 -5.16
CA PRO A 401 35.55 24.22 -4.32
C PRO A 401 34.19 24.92 -4.21
N ARG A 402 33.09 24.16 -4.29
CA ARG A 402 31.71 24.71 -4.38
C ARG A 402 31.21 25.59 -3.20
N ALA A 403 32.04 25.84 -2.19
CA ALA A 403 31.74 26.71 -1.06
C ALA A 403 32.89 27.70 -0.73
N ALA A 404 33.95 27.75 -1.55
CA ALA A 404 35.09 28.63 -1.33
C ALA A 404 34.94 29.95 -2.10
N GLN A 405 35.33 31.06 -1.47
CA GLN A 405 35.39 32.39 -2.11
C GLN A 405 36.69 32.62 -2.92
N LYS A 406 37.62 31.66 -2.87
CA LYS A 406 38.94 31.73 -3.52
C LYS A 406 39.29 30.36 -4.11
N PRO A 407 40.09 30.31 -5.18
CA PRO A 407 40.63 29.05 -5.68
C PRO A 407 41.55 28.40 -4.64
N CYS A 408 41.68 27.09 -4.74
CA CYS A 408 42.67 26.28 -4.03
C CYS A 408 43.75 25.84 -5.02
N LEU A 409 44.99 25.73 -4.53
CA LEU A 409 46.20 25.34 -5.26
C LEU A 409 46.76 24.08 -4.61
N VAL A 410 47.04 23.04 -5.39
CA VAL A 410 47.34 21.70 -4.86
C VAL A 410 48.08 20.89 -6.00
N ARG A 411 48.73 19.74 -5.73
CA ARG A 411 49.55 18.93 -6.70
C ARG A 411 49.42 17.36 -6.65
N PRO A 412 48.96 16.61 -7.69
CA PRO A 412 48.40 15.25 -7.54
C PRO A 412 49.37 14.09 -7.70
N ALA A 413 48.85 12.90 -7.35
CA ALA A 413 49.50 11.63 -7.66
C ALA A 413 48.85 10.87 -8.83
N GLN A 414 47.51 10.84 -8.94
CA GLN A 414 46.78 10.15 -10.02
C GLN A 414 45.45 10.83 -10.33
N VAL A 415 44.96 10.60 -11.55
CA VAL A 415 43.75 11.25 -12.08
C VAL A 415 42.95 10.25 -12.92
N GLU A 416 41.72 10.00 -12.50
CA GLU A 416 40.82 9.02 -13.10
C GLU A 416 39.66 9.75 -13.83
N PRO A 417 39.51 9.61 -15.16
CA PRO A 417 38.32 10.09 -15.87
C PRO A 417 37.11 9.22 -15.50
N LEU A 418 36.06 9.84 -14.99
CA LEU A 418 34.93 9.14 -14.38
C LEU A 418 33.93 8.57 -15.41
N LEU A 419 33.49 9.36 -16.38
CA LEU A 419 32.49 8.93 -17.35
C LEU A 419 33.12 8.29 -18.59
N ARG A 420 32.87 7.00 -18.79
CA ARG A 420 33.24 6.25 -20.01
C ARG A 420 32.15 6.30 -21.05
N LEU A 421 32.50 6.12 -22.32
CA LEU A 421 31.56 6.09 -23.44
C LEU A 421 31.04 4.66 -23.65
N TRP A 422 29.78 4.41 -23.32
CA TRP A 422 29.19 3.08 -23.40
C TRP A 422 28.33 2.89 -24.64
N VAL A 423 27.57 3.92 -25.03
CA VAL A 423 26.73 3.88 -26.25
C VAL A 423 27.11 5.04 -27.15
N TRP A 424 27.31 4.77 -28.43
CA TRP A 424 27.53 5.76 -29.48
C TRP A 424 26.54 5.48 -30.62
N GLN A 425 25.73 6.47 -30.98
CA GLN A 425 24.70 6.35 -32.03
C GLN A 425 23.86 5.06 -31.86
N GLY A 426 23.30 4.86 -30.66
CA GLY A 426 22.45 3.72 -30.30
C GLY A 426 23.17 2.37 -30.18
N GLN A 427 24.44 2.26 -30.58
CA GLN A 427 25.23 1.03 -30.54
C GLN A 427 26.16 1.00 -29.32
N LEU A 428 26.37 -0.19 -28.77
CA LEU A 428 27.26 -0.42 -27.64
C LEU A 428 28.73 -0.38 -28.11
N CYS A 429 29.56 0.45 -27.49
CA CYS A 429 30.98 0.62 -27.85
C CYS A 429 31.87 -0.51 -27.34
N GLU A 430 31.61 -1.00 -26.12
CA GLU A 430 32.39 -2.03 -25.44
C GLU A 430 31.45 -2.96 -24.64
N PRO A 431 31.78 -4.27 -24.49
CA PRO A 431 30.94 -5.19 -23.74
C PRO A 431 30.79 -4.74 -22.28
N LEU A 432 29.56 -4.80 -21.75
CA LEU A 432 29.29 -4.46 -20.36
C LEU A 432 29.95 -5.48 -19.41
N PRO A 433 30.72 -5.03 -18.38
CA PRO A 433 31.33 -5.91 -17.39
C PRO A 433 30.34 -6.87 -16.76
N SER A 434 30.78 -8.09 -16.47
CA SER A 434 30.00 -9.07 -15.71
C SER A 434 29.68 -8.52 -14.31
N LEU A 435 28.61 -9.06 -13.71
CA LEU A 435 28.21 -8.64 -12.36
C LEU A 435 29.29 -8.96 -11.31
N ALA A 436 30.13 -9.97 -11.56
CA ALA A 436 31.28 -10.30 -10.71
C ALA A 436 32.40 -9.25 -10.81
N GLU A 437 32.71 -8.77 -12.02
CA GLU A 437 33.69 -7.69 -12.22
C GLU A 437 33.21 -6.38 -11.60
N SER A 438 31.94 -5.99 -11.82
CA SER A 438 31.35 -4.80 -11.17
C SER A 438 31.32 -4.93 -9.64
N ARG A 439 31.05 -6.13 -9.09
CA ARG A 439 31.12 -6.39 -7.64
C ARG A 439 32.54 -6.26 -7.12
N ALA A 440 33.53 -6.84 -7.81
CA ALA A 440 34.95 -6.75 -7.42
C ALA A 440 35.43 -5.28 -7.45
N PHE A 441 35.09 -4.54 -8.51
CA PHE A 441 35.40 -3.12 -8.65
C PHE A 441 34.71 -2.25 -7.58
N ALA A 442 33.47 -2.59 -7.19
CA ALA A 442 32.79 -1.96 -6.06
C ALA A 442 33.53 -2.18 -4.74
N GLN A 443 33.91 -3.42 -4.41
CA GLN A 443 34.65 -3.70 -3.18
C GLN A 443 36.04 -3.05 -3.18
N LEU A 444 36.74 -3.03 -4.32
CA LEU A 444 37.99 -2.30 -4.49
C LEU A 444 37.81 -0.79 -4.22
N SER A 445 36.81 -0.17 -4.85
CA SER A 445 36.51 1.26 -4.66
C SER A 445 36.13 1.60 -3.21
N LEU A 446 35.36 0.73 -2.54
CA LEU A 446 35.04 0.87 -1.11
C LEU A 446 36.26 0.68 -0.21
N SER A 447 37.24 -0.13 -0.61
CA SER A 447 38.48 -0.36 0.14
C SER A 447 39.47 0.81 0.03
N SER A 448 39.54 1.47 -1.13
CA SER A 448 40.40 2.63 -1.36
C SER A 448 39.84 3.94 -0.78
N LEU A 449 38.55 3.97 -0.45
CA LEU A 449 37.90 5.13 0.16
C LEU A 449 38.43 5.38 1.59
N ARG A 450 38.91 6.61 1.83
CA ARG A 450 39.41 7.04 3.15
C ARG A 450 38.38 6.78 4.27
N PRO A 451 38.80 6.36 5.47
CA PRO A 451 37.89 6.03 6.57
C PRO A 451 36.87 7.12 6.91
N GLU A 452 37.27 8.40 6.82
CA GLU A 452 36.42 9.57 7.06
C GLU A 452 35.19 9.67 6.14
N HIS A 453 35.31 9.21 4.89
CA HIS A 453 34.22 9.14 3.90
C HIS A 453 33.48 7.80 3.93
N ARG A 454 34.06 6.78 4.57
CA ARG A 454 33.51 5.42 4.65
C ARG A 454 32.55 5.23 5.83
N ARG A 455 32.49 6.18 6.78
CA ARG A 455 31.62 6.09 7.98
C ARG A 455 30.14 5.96 7.60
N PRO A 456 29.37 5.06 8.25
CA PRO A 456 27.96 4.83 7.94
C PRO A 456 27.03 5.95 8.42
N ASP A 457 27.46 6.72 9.43
CA ASP A 457 26.80 7.90 9.98
C ASP A 457 27.83 9.05 10.15
N ASN A 458 27.39 10.28 9.88
CA ASN A 458 28.15 11.54 9.90
C ASN A 458 29.60 11.49 9.32
N PRO A 459 29.78 11.05 8.06
CA PRO A 459 31.06 11.09 7.37
C PRO A 459 31.46 12.51 6.96
N ALA A 460 32.74 12.69 6.66
CA ALA A 460 33.23 13.93 6.07
C ALA A 460 32.58 14.22 4.70
N PRO A 461 32.33 15.49 4.35
CA PRO A 461 31.85 15.85 3.03
C PRO A 461 32.98 15.68 1.99
N TYR A 462 32.75 14.84 0.99
CA TYR A 462 33.67 14.72 -0.14
C TYR A 462 33.62 16.00 -0.99
N GLN A 463 34.77 16.67 -1.16
CA GLN A 463 34.82 17.93 -1.91
C GLN A 463 34.59 17.70 -3.41
N VAL A 464 33.81 18.58 -4.01
CA VAL A 464 33.63 18.69 -5.47
C VAL A 464 33.95 20.13 -5.85
N ALA A 465 34.89 20.28 -6.76
CA ALA A 465 35.38 21.57 -7.24
C ALA A 465 35.17 21.72 -8.76
N LEU A 466 35.25 22.95 -9.23
CA LEU A 466 35.15 23.34 -10.64
C LEU A 466 36.53 23.75 -11.14
N SER A 467 36.82 23.54 -12.43
CA SER A 467 37.97 24.19 -13.06
C SER A 467 37.66 25.67 -13.32
N GLU A 468 38.70 26.50 -13.41
CA GLU A 468 38.55 27.96 -13.64
C GLU A 468 37.65 28.29 -14.83
N LYS A 469 37.79 27.54 -15.93
CA LYS A 469 36.96 27.71 -17.14
C LYS A 469 35.48 27.42 -16.90
N LEU A 470 35.16 26.47 -16.02
CA LEU A 470 33.78 26.16 -15.66
C LEU A 470 33.22 27.17 -14.64
N GLN A 471 34.05 27.67 -13.73
CA GLN A 471 33.68 28.75 -12.81
C GLN A 471 33.35 30.04 -13.59
N ALA A 472 34.25 30.48 -14.48
CA ALA A 472 34.04 31.66 -15.33
C ALA A 472 32.77 31.54 -16.20
N LEU A 473 32.46 30.33 -16.71
CA LEU A 473 31.22 30.07 -17.44
C LEU A 473 29.96 30.17 -16.55
N VAL A 474 30.04 29.77 -15.28
CA VAL A 474 28.94 29.93 -14.32
C VAL A 474 28.72 31.41 -14.00
N GLU A 475 29.79 32.18 -13.81
CA GLU A 475 29.72 33.62 -13.51
C GLU A 475 29.16 34.41 -14.69
N ALA A 476 29.64 34.17 -15.91
CA ALA A 476 29.12 34.80 -17.13
C ALA A 476 27.61 34.56 -17.28
N LEU A 477 27.15 33.31 -17.21
CA LEU A 477 25.74 32.94 -17.36
C LEU A 477 24.86 33.36 -16.18
N ALA A 478 25.43 33.64 -15.01
CA ALA A 478 24.71 34.26 -13.90
C ALA A 478 24.49 35.77 -14.18
N SER A 479 25.53 36.47 -14.67
CA SER A 479 25.45 37.90 -14.98
C SER A 479 24.51 38.23 -16.15
N GLU A 480 24.43 37.37 -17.17
CA GLU A 480 23.49 37.52 -18.31
C GLU A 480 22.01 37.31 -17.92
N ALA A 481 21.77 36.68 -16.76
CA ALA A 481 20.44 36.25 -16.33
C ALA A 481 19.84 37.11 -15.21
N GLU A 482 20.56 38.12 -14.70
CA GLU A 482 19.96 39.16 -13.87
C GLU A 482 19.24 40.21 -14.75
N PRO A 483 17.93 40.47 -14.53
CA PRO A 483 17.17 41.38 -15.36
C PRO A 483 17.50 42.85 -15.01
N GLY A 484 18.61 43.38 -15.52
CA GLY A 484 19.07 44.72 -15.09
C GLY A 484 20.24 45.41 -15.80
N SER A 485 20.66 45.04 -17.02
CA SER A 485 21.66 45.82 -17.77
C SER A 485 21.48 45.82 -19.29
N GLY A 486 20.29 46.20 -19.74
CA GLY A 486 20.11 46.70 -21.12
C GLY A 486 20.95 47.96 -21.32
N ALA A 487 21.70 48.03 -22.43
CA ALA A 487 22.71 49.06 -22.67
C ALA A 487 22.15 50.50 -22.60
N ALA A 488 22.81 51.35 -21.81
CA ALA A 488 22.68 52.81 -21.86
C ALA A 488 24.05 53.41 -22.17
N ALA A 489 24.08 54.33 -23.14
CA ALA A 489 25.31 54.93 -23.63
C ALA A 489 25.88 56.00 -22.68
N THR A 490 27.18 56.23 -22.85
CA THR A 490 28.00 57.36 -22.36
C THR A 490 27.27 58.63 -21.90
N THR A 491 27.50 59.03 -20.63
CA THR A 491 27.89 60.42 -20.28
C THR A 491 28.60 60.51 -18.92
N THR A 492 29.89 60.87 -18.99
CA THR A 492 30.67 61.69 -18.05
C THR A 492 30.15 62.02 -16.63
N GLY A 493 30.95 61.71 -15.61
CA GLY A 493 31.19 62.61 -14.47
C GLY A 493 31.23 61.98 -13.07
N GLY A 494 32.30 62.26 -12.29
CA GLY A 494 32.23 62.22 -10.82
C GLY A 494 33.07 61.18 -10.05
N LYS A 495 34.39 61.36 -10.06
CA LYS A 495 35.42 60.90 -9.09
C LYS A 495 35.05 59.88 -7.98
N VAL A 496 35.85 58.80 -7.97
CA VAL A 496 36.17 57.93 -6.82
C VAL A 496 36.58 58.72 -5.58
N CYS A 497 36.14 58.27 -4.39
CA CYS A 497 36.92 58.39 -3.16
C CYS A 497 36.54 57.29 -2.13
N SER A 498 37.54 56.75 -1.45
CA SER A 498 37.47 55.85 -0.30
C SER A 498 38.80 55.98 0.46
N PRO A 499 38.93 55.44 1.68
CA PRO A 499 38.07 55.61 2.86
C PRO A 499 38.86 56.32 4.00
N HIS A 500 38.22 56.84 5.05
CA HIS A 500 38.84 56.87 6.39
C HIS A 500 37.87 57.25 7.54
N ASN A 501 37.99 56.47 8.62
CA ASN A 501 37.73 56.74 10.04
C ASN A 501 36.90 57.97 10.47
N ALA A 502 35.78 57.69 11.14
CA ALA A 502 35.35 58.43 12.33
C ALA A 502 34.75 57.44 13.34
N GLN A 503 35.08 57.59 14.62
CA GLN A 503 34.56 56.75 15.71
C GLN A 503 33.11 57.13 16.04
N GLU A 504 32.28 56.14 16.41
CA GLU A 504 30.97 56.37 17.00
C GLU A 504 31.11 56.90 18.45
N PRO A 505 30.46 58.02 18.81
CA PRO A 505 29.98 58.25 20.16
C PRO A 505 28.52 57.76 20.28
N ALA A 506 28.18 57.16 21.42
CA ALA A 506 26.81 56.74 21.71
C ALA A 506 25.87 57.96 21.85
N PRO A 507 24.63 57.92 21.31
CA PRO A 507 23.63 58.95 21.58
C PRO A 507 22.86 58.64 22.87
N GLU A 508 22.73 59.68 23.71
CA GLU A 508 21.91 59.68 24.92
C GLU A 508 20.40 59.73 24.61
N GLY A 509 19.57 59.70 25.66
CA GLY A 509 18.14 59.40 25.57
C GLY A 509 17.28 60.35 24.72
N LEU A 510 16.34 59.75 23.97
CA LEU A 510 15.23 60.46 23.31
C LEU A 510 14.05 60.65 24.30
N PRO A 511 13.30 61.77 24.19
CA PRO A 511 12.28 62.14 25.17
C PRO A 511 10.99 61.31 25.05
N GLN A 512 10.26 61.18 26.16
CA GLN A 512 8.91 60.60 26.18
C GLN A 512 7.90 61.53 25.50
N ILE A 513 7.47 61.19 24.28
CA ILE A 513 6.40 61.90 23.56
C ILE A 513 5.04 61.34 23.97
N SER A 514 4.15 62.20 24.47
CA SER A 514 2.75 61.86 24.75
C SER A 514 1.89 61.95 23.48
N TRP A 515 1.76 60.84 22.78
CA TRP A 515 0.83 60.73 21.63
C TRP A 515 -0.63 60.64 22.09
N GLU A 516 -1.48 61.52 21.55
CA GLU A 516 -2.94 61.46 21.68
C GLU A 516 -3.54 60.31 20.85
N GLU A 517 -4.75 59.85 21.22
CA GLU A 517 -5.33 58.58 20.75
C GLU A 517 -5.72 58.56 19.25
N GLY A 518 -5.91 59.73 18.61
CA GLY A 518 -6.07 59.81 17.15
C GLY A 518 -4.77 59.63 16.37
N VAL A 519 -3.65 60.11 16.93
CA VAL A 519 -2.37 60.21 16.19
C VAL A 519 -1.77 58.85 15.89
N LEU A 520 -2.11 57.81 16.66
CA LEU A 520 -1.63 56.43 16.45
C LEU A 520 -2.26 55.79 15.20
N ALA A 521 -3.50 56.15 14.88
CA ALA A 521 -4.18 55.71 13.65
C ALA A 521 -3.67 56.47 12.42
N ASP A 522 -3.48 57.78 12.54
CA ASP A 522 -2.87 58.59 11.49
C ASP A 522 -1.42 58.18 11.24
N LEU A 523 -0.65 57.81 12.28
CA LEU A 523 0.69 57.23 12.11
C LEU A 523 0.62 55.92 11.31
N ALA A 524 -0.34 55.03 11.59
CA ALA A 524 -0.46 53.75 10.89
C ALA A 524 -0.85 53.92 9.41
N LEU A 525 -1.71 54.91 9.09
CA LEU A 525 -2.08 55.24 7.72
C LEU A 525 -0.96 55.96 6.97
N CYS A 526 -0.31 56.95 7.58
CA CYS A 526 0.83 57.66 6.97
C CYS A 526 2.03 56.73 6.78
N THR A 527 2.35 55.86 7.74
CA THR A 527 3.44 54.88 7.57
C THR A 527 3.12 53.82 6.51
N ALA A 528 1.85 53.47 6.29
CA ALA A 528 1.44 52.63 5.17
C ALA A 528 1.63 53.33 3.81
N ALA A 529 1.39 54.64 3.72
CA ALA A 529 1.61 55.43 2.51
C ALA A 529 3.11 55.65 2.20
N CYS A 530 3.92 56.01 3.20
CA CYS A 530 5.36 56.26 3.02
C CYS A 530 6.19 55.00 2.73
N LEU A 531 5.59 53.79 2.80
CA LEU A 531 6.28 52.52 2.59
C LEU A 531 6.75 52.28 1.14
N GLU A 532 6.19 52.98 0.15
CA GLU A 532 6.65 52.90 -1.25
C GLU A 532 7.86 53.82 -1.53
N GLU A 533 7.97 54.95 -0.81
CA GLU A 533 9.01 55.97 -1.03
C GLU A 533 10.28 55.76 -0.17
N ALA A 534 10.18 55.08 0.97
CA ALA A 534 11.21 55.13 2.04
C ALA A 534 12.49 54.31 1.83
N GLY A 535 12.63 53.58 0.71
CA GLY A 535 13.80 52.73 0.43
C GLY A 535 14.03 51.60 1.46
N LEU A 536 15.15 50.88 1.33
CA LEU A 536 15.38 49.62 2.05
C LEU A 536 15.49 49.77 3.58
N VAL A 537 16.09 50.87 4.05
CA VAL A 537 16.38 51.10 5.47
C VAL A 537 15.19 51.77 6.18
N GLY A 538 14.55 52.77 5.54
CA GLY A 538 13.38 53.46 6.09
C GLY A 538 12.19 52.51 6.33
N THR A 539 11.93 51.62 5.37
CA THR A 539 10.92 50.54 5.51
C THR A 539 11.09 49.72 6.79
N GLN A 540 12.33 49.44 7.20
CA GLN A 540 12.63 48.57 8.33
C GLN A 540 12.49 49.28 9.69
N ALA A 541 12.94 50.53 9.79
CA ALA A 541 12.77 51.35 10.98
C ALA A 541 11.28 51.62 11.26
N THR A 542 10.54 52.04 10.24
CA THR A 542 9.09 52.31 10.31
C THR A 542 8.30 51.09 10.78
N ALA A 543 8.61 49.90 10.25
CA ALA A 543 7.96 48.64 10.63
C ALA A 543 8.14 48.30 12.12
N LEU A 544 9.37 48.43 12.64
CA LEU A 544 9.69 48.11 14.03
C LEU A 544 9.03 49.10 14.99
N THR A 545 9.04 50.39 14.66
CA THR A 545 8.40 51.44 15.47
C THR A 545 6.89 51.22 15.58
N LEU A 546 6.21 50.96 14.46
CA LEU A 546 4.75 50.77 14.47
C LEU A 546 4.33 49.47 15.19
N CYS A 547 5.05 48.36 14.97
CA CYS A 547 4.78 47.11 15.69
C CYS A 547 4.99 47.28 17.21
N SER A 548 6.09 47.92 17.63
CA SER A 548 6.36 48.18 19.05
C SER A 548 5.32 49.09 19.69
N ALA A 549 4.82 50.10 18.97
CA ALA A 549 3.76 50.99 19.47
C ALA A 549 2.42 50.26 19.66
N LEU A 550 2.06 49.38 18.72
CA LEU A 550 0.85 48.56 18.80
C LEU A 550 0.94 47.48 19.89
N GLU A 551 2.10 46.83 20.06
CA GLU A 551 2.34 45.90 21.17
C GLU A 551 2.29 46.60 22.54
N ALA A 552 2.73 47.86 22.63
CA ALA A 552 2.74 48.61 23.88
C ALA A 552 1.39 49.28 24.25
N ARG A 553 0.55 49.64 23.27
CA ARG A 553 -0.69 50.42 23.50
C ARG A 553 -1.98 49.81 22.90
N GLY A 554 -1.91 48.67 22.21
CA GLY A 554 -3.00 48.12 21.40
C GLY A 554 -4.33 47.91 22.13
N LYS A 555 -4.31 47.64 23.45
CA LYS A 555 -5.52 47.45 24.27
C LYS A 555 -6.48 48.65 24.31
N ARG A 556 -6.06 49.86 23.94
CA ARG A 556 -6.88 51.08 23.99
C ARG A 556 -7.53 51.46 22.65
N LEU A 557 -7.41 50.63 21.61
CA LEU A 557 -7.81 50.98 20.24
C LEU A 557 -9.26 50.58 19.87
N GLU A 558 -10.09 50.19 20.83
CA GLU A 558 -11.39 49.49 20.67
C GLU A 558 -12.20 49.95 19.43
N ASP A 559 -12.73 51.18 19.42
CA ASP A 559 -13.57 51.69 18.32
C ASP A 559 -12.82 51.91 16.99
N GLN A 560 -11.49 52.01 17.02
CA GLN A 560 -10.67 52.33 15.84
C GLN A 560 -10.16 51.08 15.09
N VAL A 561 -10.15 49.89 15.72
CA VAL A 561 -9.63 48.64 15.12
C VAL A 561 -10.29 48.34 13.77
N HIS A 562 -11.61 48.51 13.66
CA HIS A 562 -12.35 48.24 12.42
C HIS A 562 -11.90 49.15 11.26
N ALA A 563 -11.68 50.44 11.52
CA ALA A 563 -11.19 51.39 10.52
C ALA A 563 -9.73 51.08 10.11
N LEU A 564 -8.87 50.79 11.09
CA LEU A 564 -7.47 50.41 10.88
C LEU A 564 -7.32 49.14 10.04
N VAL A 565 -8.09 48.10 10.38
CA VAL A 565 -8.08 46.83 9.64
C VAL A 565 -8.53 47.05 8.19
N ARG A 566 -9.61 47.81 7.95
CA ARG A 566 -10.07 48.14 6.58
C ARG A 566 -9.05 48.95 5.78
N GLY A 567 -8.43 49.97 6.40
CA GLY A 567 -7.44 50.84 5.76
C GLY A 567 -6.17 50.09 5.36
N LEU A 568 -5.60 49.33 6.30
CA LEU A 568 -4.44 48.46 6.04
C LEU A 568 -4.77 47.38 4.99
N LEU A 569 -5.95 46.76 5.06
CA LEU A 569 -6.43 45.80 4.05
C LEU A 569 -6.53 46.40 2.64
N ALA A 570 -6.95 47.66 2.51
CA ALA A 570 -7.00 48.33 1.21
C ALA A 570 -5.60 48.56 0.63
N GLN A 571 -4.64 48.95 1.48
CA GLN A 571 -3.25 49.17 1.07
C GLN A 571 -2.48 47.87 0.77
N VAL A 572 -2.80 46.75 1.43
CA VAL A 572 -2.17 45.44 1.11
C VAL A 572 -2.46 45.00 -0.33
N SER A 573 -3.55 45.46 -0.94
CA SER A 573 -3.90 45.17 -2.34
C SER A 573 -3.22 46.10 -3.36
N SER A 574 -2.75 47.28 -2.98
CA SER A 574 -1.96 48.20 -3.84
C SER A 574 -0.45 47.95 -3.75
N LEU A 575 0.06 47.59 -2.56
CA LEU A 575 1.50 47.40 -2.32
C LEU A 575 2.13 46.29 -3.19
N ALA A 576 3.25 46.64 -3.83
CA ALA A 576 4.08 45.71 -4.59
C ALA A 576 4.55 44.49 -3.75
N GLU A 577 4.78 43.36 -4.42
CA GLU A 577 5.27 42.13 -3.79
C GLU A 577 6.68 42.33 -3.23
N GLY A 578 6.82 42.32 -1.90
CA GLY A 578 8.11 42.56 -1.25
C GLY A 578 8.01 42.86 0.24
N ARG A 579 9.04 43.54 0.77
CA ARG A 579 9.14 43.91 2.20
C ARG A 579 8.00 44.83 2.68
N PRO A 580 7.56 45.88 1.95
CA PRO A 580 6.44 46.74 2.37
C PRO A 580 5.17 45.96 2.71
N ARG A 581 4.77 45.06 1.82
CA ARG A 581 3.61 44.18 1.99
C ARG A 581 3.78 43.24 3.18
N GLN A 582 4.98 42.69 3.42
CA GLN A 582 5.26 41.87 4.62
C GLN A 582 5.16 42.67 5.93
N VAL A 583 5.45 43.97 5.92
CA VAL A 583 5.30 44.85 7.10
C VAL A 583 3.82 45.05 7.41
N ALA A 584 2.98 45.39 6.43
CA ALA A 584 1.54 45.53 6.62
C ALA A 584 0.88 44.24 7.17
N LEU A 585 1.30 43.06 6.68
CA LEU A 585 0.86 41.76 7.20
C LEU A 585 1.28 41.51 8.67
N ARG A 586 2.45 42.01 9.12
CA ARG A 586 2.90 41.92 10.52
C ARG A 586 2.09 42.84 11.42
N VAL A 587 1.84 44.08 11.00
CA VAL A 587 1.02 45.07 11.73
C VAL A 587 -0.39 44.51 11.99
N LEU A 588 -1.03 43.94 10.96
CA LEU A 588 -2.33 43.27 11.11
C LEU A 588 -2.26 42.03 12.01
N SER A 589 -1.14 41.31 12.03
CA SER A 589 -0.93 40.18 12.95
C SER A 589 -0.72 40.61 14.41
N ALA A 590 -0.17 41.82 14.66
CA ALA A 590 -0.04 42.40 15.99
C ALA A 590 -1.39 42.91 16.53
N LEU A 591 -2.20 43.58 15.70
CA LEU A 591 -3.58 43.97 16.05
C LEU A 591 -4.44 42.76 16.46
N ALA A 592 -4.30 41.64 15.73
CA ALA A 592 -5.02 40.40 16.00
C ALA A 592 -4.62 39.68 17.31
N LEU A 593 -3.52 40.09 17.97
CA LEU A 593 -3.11 39.51 19.26
C LEU A 593 -3.98 40.00 20.42
N GLU A 594 -4.43 41.25 20.38
CA GLU A 594 -5.28 41.86 21.40
C GLU A 594 -6.76 41.87 20.96
N HIS A 595 -7.05 42.11 19.68
CA HIS A 595 -8.42 42.29 19.14
C HIS A 595 -8.81 41.22 18.09
N ALA A 596 -8.61 39.94 18.46
CA ALA A 596 -8.81 38.82 17.54
C ALA A 596 -10.24 38.68 16.99
N GLN A 597 -11.26 39.12 17.73
CA GLN A 597 -12.66 39.01 17.33
C GLN A 597 -12.99 39.98 16.18
N ASP A 598 -12.60 41.25 16.33
CA ASP A 598 -12.89 42.34 15.40
C ASP A 598 -12.12 42.16 14.08
N VAL A 599 -10.85 41.73 14.16
CA VAL A 599 -10.05 41.37 12.99
C VAL A 599 -10.69 40.21 12.21
N VAL A 600 -11.20 39.18 12.90
CA VAL A 600 -11.90 38.06 12.24
C VAL A 600 -13.22 38.52 11.63
N TYR A 601 -13.97 39.39 12.31
CA TYR A 601 -15.26 39.90 11.83
C TYR A 601 -15.12 40.74 10.54
N GLU A 602 -14.11 41.62 10.46
CA GLU A 602 -13.80 42.40 9.25
C GLU A 602 -13.21 41.57 8.11
N LEU A 603 -12.43 40.51 8.41
CA LEU A 603 -11.77 39.69 7.40
C LEU A 603 -12.68 38.60 6.80
N LEU A 604 -13.71 38.15 7.53
CA LEU A 604 -14.65 37.13 7.07
C LEU A 604 -15.39 37.51 5.76
N PRO A 605 -16.01 38.70 5.61
CA PRO A 605 -16.66 39.09 4.36
C PRO A 605 -15.72 39.06 3.14
N ARG A 606 -14.44 39.42 3.32
CA ARG A 606 -13.42 39.40 2.25
C ARG A 606 -12.91 38.01 1.88
N SER A 607 -13.42 36.97 2.54
CA SER A 607 -13.10 35.57 2.21
C SER A 607 -14.00 35.02 1.08
N LEU A 608 -14.97 35.80 0.58
CA LEU A 608 -15.89 35.43 -0.52
C LEU A 608 -16.23 36.60 -1.46
N PRO A 609 -15.72 36.61 -2.71
CA PRO A 609 -14.60 35.80 -3.20
C PRO A 609 -13.32 36.17 -2.44
N ALA A 610 -12.45 35.19 -2.19
CA ALA A 610 -11.21 35.43 -1.46
C ALA A 610 -10.22 36.25 -2.30
N ASP A 611 -10.07 37.54 -1.98
CA ASP A 611 -8.99 38.37 -2.53
C ASP A 611 -7.62 37.82 -2.08
N ARG A 612 -6.62 37.98 -2.92
CA ARG A 612 -5.22 37.62 -2.67
C ARG A 612 -4.73 38.21 -1.34
N ALA A 613 -5.12 39.44 -1.02
CA ALA A 613 -4.82 40.09 0.25
C ALA A 613 -5.40 39.34 1.47
N ALA A 614 -6.65 38.87 1.38
CA ALA A 614 -7.29 38.12 2.46
C ALA A 614 -6.65 36.73 2.66
N VAL A 615 -6.31 36.04 1.57
CA VAL A 615 -5.58 34.76 1.60
C VAL A 615 -4.21 34.91 2.27
N GLU A 616 -3.43 35.92 1.89
CA GLU A 616 -2.12 36.19 2.49
C GLU A 616 -2.21 36.55 3.98
N LEU A 617 -3.29 37.20 4.41
CA LEU A 617 -3.55 37.51 5.82
C LEU A 617 -3.91 36.30 6.66
N TRP A 618 -4.85 35.44 6.23
CA TRP A 618 -5.15 34.19 6.93
C TRP A 618 -3.89 33.32 7.09
N ARG A 619 -3.06 33.26 6.05
CA ARG A 619 -1.75 32.59 6.08
C ARG A 619 -0.73 33.27 6.99
N SER A 620 -0.77 34.60 7.15
CA SER A 620 0.11 35.35 8.07
C SER A 620 -0.28 35.16 9.54
N LEU A 621 -1.57 35.28 9.88
CA LEU A 621 -2.09 35.03 11.23
C LEU A 621 -1.71 33.64 11.75
N SER A 622 -1.64 32.66 10.84
CA SER A 622 -1.25 31.27 11.10
C SER A 622 0.23 31.06 11.41
N ARG A 623 1.09 32.09 11.28
CA ARG A 623 2.52 32.02 11.64
C ARG A 623 2.77 32.34 13.11
N SER A 624 1.83 32.96 13.82
CA SER A 624 1.93 33.27 15.24
C SER A 624 1.09 32.30 16.08
N GLN A 625 1.71 31.57 17.00
CA GLN A 625 1.04 30.53 17.79
C GLN A 625 -0.03 31.07 18.75
N ARG A 626 0.15 32.29 19.29
CA ARG A 626 -0.84 32.93 20.18
C ARG A 626 -2.07 33.39 19.40
N VAL A 627 -1.83 34.16 18.34
CA VAL A 627 -2.88 34.73 17.46
C VAL A 627 -3.69 33.62 16.79
N SER A 628 -3.03 32.61 16.22
CA SER A 628 -3.72 31.47 15.58
C SER A 628 -4.63 30.72 16.55
N GLY A 629 -4.25 30.56 17.82
CA GLY A 629 -5.13 29.99 18.85
C GLY A 629 -6.40 30.80 19.09
N GLN A 630 -6.27 32.13 19.24
CA GLN A 630 -7.41 33.04 19.42
C GLN A 630 -8.33 33.06 18.18
N VAL A 631 -7.75 33.18 16.99
CA VAL A 631 -8.48 33.18 15.70
C VAL A 631 -9.22 31.87 15.46
N LEU A 632 -8.61 30.71 15.78
CA LEU A 632 -9.29 29.41 15.67
C LEU A 632 -10.51 29.29 16.59
N VAL A 633 -10.49 29.90 17.79
CA VAL A 633 -11.66 29.94 18.68
C VAL A 633 -12.79 30.75 18.06
N GLN A 634 -12.50 31.91 17.46
CA GLN A 634 -13.50 32.75 16.80
C GLN A 634 -14.11 32.05 15.58
N LEU A 635 -13.28 31.46 14.70
CA LEU A 635 -13.76 30.67 13.56
C LEU A 635 -14.60 29.46 14.00
N LEU A 636 -14.20 28.76 15.08
CA LEU A 636 -15.00 27.68 15.66
C LEU A 636 -16.36 28.16 16.17
N TRP A 637 -16.45 29.37 16.72
CA TRP A 637 -17.70 29.94 17.20
C TRP A 637 -18.66 30.25 16.03
N VAL A 638 -18.14 30.86 14.96
CA VAL A 638 -18.90 31.11 13.72
C VAL A 638 -19.39 29.80 13.09
N LEU A 639 -18.52 28.80 12.95
CA LEU A 639 -18.88 27.48 12.38
C LEU A 639 -19.91 26.73 13.26
N LYS A 640 -19.81 26.80 14.60
CA LYS A 640 -20.81 26.23 15.51
C LYS A 640 -22.16 26.96 15.43
N GLY A 641 -22.15 28.28 15.32
CA GLY A 641 -23.36 29.10 15.21
C GLY A 641 -24.16 28.82 13.93
N ALA A 642 -23.46 28.62 12.81
CA ALA A 642 -24.11 28.21 11.56
C ALA A 642 -24.69 26.79 11.60
N ALA A 643 -24.06 25.87 12.33
CA ALA A 643 -24.54 24.49 12.48
C ALA A 643 -25.84 24.36 13.30
N GLY A 644 -26.34 25.45 13.92
CA GLY A 644 -27.55 25.49 14.73
C GLY A 644 -28.85 25.86 13.99
N GLY A 645 -28.87 25.83 12.65
CA GLY A 645 -30.09 26.07 11.86
C GLY A 645 -30.47 27.55 11.63
N GLY A 646 -29.68 28.51 12.14
CA GLY A 646 -29.84 29.93 11.80
C GLY A 646 -29.21 30.24 10.44
N GLY A 647 -29.94 30.96 9.57
CA GLY A 647 -29.58 31.25 8.17
C GLY A 647 -28.32 32.12 7.97
N ARG A 648 -27.15 31.56 8.26
CA ARG A 648 -25.81 32.19 8.16
C ARG A 648 -24.88 31.44 7.20
N GLU A 649 -25.44 30.77 6.20
CA GLU A 649 -24.71 29.99 5.18
C GLU A 649 -23.48 30.72 4.57
N PRO A 650 -23.56 32.01 4.12
CA PRO A 650 -22.38 32.71 3.60
C PRO A 650 -21.29 32.96 4.65
N GLN A 651 -21.63 33.22 5.92
CA GLN A 651 -20.63 33.37 7.00
C GLN A 651 -19.97 32.02 7.33
N ALA A 652 -20.74 30.93 7.26
CA ALA A 652 -20.23 29.57 7.45
C ALA A 652 -19.23 29.19 6.35
N LEU A 653 -19.53 29.53 5.09
CA LEU A 653 -18.63 29.34 3.95
C LEU A 653 -17.37 30.19 4.09
N ALA A 654 -17.49 31.46 4.43
CA ALA A 654 -16.35 32.36 4.67
C ALA A 654 -15.41 31.79 5.75
N ALA A 655 -15.96 31.33 6.88
CA ALA A 655 -15.20 30.73 7.97
C ALA A 655 -14.54 29.39 7.56
N THR A 656 -15.18 28.59 6.71
CA THR A 656 -14.59 27.36 6.16
C THR A 656 -13.42 27.67 5.22
N CYS A 657 -13.53 28.67 4.34
CA CYS A 657 -12.44 29.11 3.47
C CYS A 657 -11.26 29.69 4.26
N ALA A 658 -11.54 30.58 5.22
CA ALA A 658 -10.55 31.14 6.15
C ALA A 658 -9.77 30.03 6.89
N LEU A 659 -10.49 29.06 7.45
CA LEU A 659 -9.89 27.92 8.13
C LEU A 659 -9.03 27.06 7.19
N GLY A 660 -9.47 26.84 5.94
CA GLY A 660 -8.68 26.13 4.93
C GLY A 660 -7.34 26.80 4.65
N GLU A 661 -7.35 28.11 4.45
CA GLU A 661 -6.13 28.90 4.21
C GLU A 661 -5.19 28.96 5.42
N MET A 662 -5.75 29.00 6.63
CA MET A 662 -4.96 28.90 7.86
C MET A 662 -4.27 27.53 8.02
N LEU A 663 -5.03 26.45 7.79
CA LEU A 663 -4.55 25.07 7.93
C LEU A 663 -3.53 24.67 6.85
N ALA A 664 -3.49 25.37 5.72
CA ALA A 664 -2.48 25.17 4.68
C ALA A 664 -1.06 25.59 5.12
N VAL A 665 -0.92 26.36 6.22
CA VAL A 665 0.36 26.85 6.74
C VAL A 665 0.82 26.02 7.93
N SER A 666 2.07 25.54 7.89
CA SER A 666 2.68 24.67 8.92
C SER A 666 2.69 25.25 10.34
N GLY A 667 2.63 26.58 10.49
CA GLY A 667 2.55 27.25 11.81
C GLY A 667 1.26 26.97 12.59
N CYS A 668 0.15 26.68 11.90
CA CYS A 668 -1.15 26.44 12.54
C CYS A 668 -1.20 25.10 13.30
N VAL A 669 -0.32 24.15 12.96
CA VAL A 669 -0.29 22.77 13.46
C VAL A 669 -0.19 22.67 15.00
N ALA A 670 0.56 23.57 15.63
CA ALA A 670 0.73 23.53 17.09
C ALA A 670 -0.55 23.97 17.82
N ALA A 671 -1.26 24.97 17.29
CA ALA A 671 -2.49 25.49 17.86
C ALA A 671 -3.69 24.54 17.66
N THR A 672 -3.76 23.86 16.50
CA THR A 672 -4.89 23.00 16.16
C THR A 672 -4.99 21.73 17.01
N ARG A 673 -3.89 21.24 17.60
CA ARG A 673 -3.90 20.01 18.43
C ARG A 673 -4.92 20.03 19.58
N GLY A 674 -5.10 21.18 20.25
CA GLY A 674 -6.09 21.32 21.32
C GLY A 674 -7.53 21.37 20.83
N PHE A 675 -7.75 21.82 19.60
CA PHE A 675 -9.07 22.00 18.98
C PHE A 675 -9.43 20.90 17.97
N TYR A 676 -8.51 19.99 17.65
CA TYR A 676 -8.65 19.02 16.57
C TYR A 676 -9.95 18.20 16.63
N PRO A 677 -10.35 17.61 17.78
CA PRO A 677 -11.61 16.87 17.88
C PRO A 677 -12.85 17.72 17.56
N HIS A 678 -12.85 18.98 18.00
CA HIS A 678 -13.92 19.94 17.75
C HIS A 678 -13.98 20.36 16.28
N LEU A 679 -12.83 20.73 15.69
CA LEU A 679 -12.71 21.13 14.28
C LEU A 679 -13.14 19.99 13.34
N LEU A 680 -12.67 18.76 13.61
CA LEU A 680 -13.02 17.57 12.83
C LEU A 680 -14.54 17.32 12.84
N LEU A 681 -15.15 17.30 14.03
CA LEU A 681 -16.58 17.02 14.17
C LEU A 681 -17.45 18.14 13.58
N VAL A 682 -17.04 19.41 13.70
CA VAL A 682 -17.76 20.55 13.10
C VAL A 682 -17.70 20.50 11.58
N LEU A 683 -16.51 20.34 10.97
CA LEU A 683 -16.37 20.24 9.50
C LEU A 683 -17.16 19.06 8.91
N VAL A 684 -17.12 17.89 9.57
CA VAL A 684 -17.87 16.72 9.09
C VAL A 684 -19.38 16.89 9.30
N THR A 685 -19.84 17.52 10.39
CA THR A 685 -21.27 17.83 10.57
C THR A 685 -21.76 18.86 9.53
N GLN A 686 -20.94 19.89 9.25
CA GLN A 686 -21.22 20.89 8.22
C GLN A 686 -21.35 20.23 6.83
N LEU A 687 -20.47 19.29 6.48
CA LEU A 687 -20.60 18.49 5.26
C LEU A 687 -21.93 17.70 5.20
N HIS A 688 -22.43 17.19 6.33
CA HIS A 688 -23.73 16.51 6.36
C HIS A 688 -24.90 17.48 6.12
N GLN A 689 -24.85 18.67 6.72
CA GLN A 689 -25.86 19.71 6.55
C GLN A 689 -25.90 20.21 5.10
N LEU A 690 -24.73 20.50 4.50
CA LEU A 690 -24.59 20.87 3.09
C LEU A 690 -25.05 19.76 2.13
N ALA A 691 -24.79 18.50 2.46
CA ALA A 691 -25.24 17.37 1.66
C ALA A 691 -26.75 17.11 1.76
N ARG A 692 -27.44 17.67 2.77
CA ARG A 692 -28.91 17.55 2.96
C ARG A 692 -29.69 18.77 2.47
N GLY A 693 -29.08 19.96 2.45
CA GLY A 693 -29.75 21.19 2.01
C GLY A 693 -29.99 21.22 0.50
N GLN A 694 -31.17 21.71 0.07
CA GLN A 694 -31.43 22.09 -1.32
C GLN A 694 -30.81 23.46 -1.65
N CYS A 695 -29.52 23.65 -1.35
CA CYS A 695 -28.78 24.88 -1.63
C CYS A 695 -27.61 24.60 -2.58
N SER A 696 -27.78 24.99 -3.84
CA SER A 696 -26.65 25.28 -4.72
C SER A 696 -26.71 26.74 -5.17
N PRO A 697 -26.25 27.68 -4.33
CA PRO A 697 -26.02 29.04 -4.79
C PRO A 697 -24.79 29.03 -5.72
N LYS A 698 -25.02 28.81 -7.01
CA LYS A 698 -24.05 29.19 -8.06
C LYS A 698 -23.99 30.72 -8.11
N ILE A 699 -23.21 31.32 -7.22
CA ILE A 699 -22.96 32.77 -7.25
C ILE A 699 -22.03 33.09 -8.43
N TRP A 700 -22.33 34.19 -9.12
CA TRP A 700 -21.86 34.51 -10.47
C TRP A 700 -20.38 34.97 -10.51
N ALA A 701 -19.72 34.79 -11.66
CA ALA A 701 -18.31 35.10 -11.93
C ALA A 701 -18.08 36.59 -12.36
N PRO A 702 -16.83 37.09 -12.54
CA PRO A 702 -15.95 36.66 -13.64
C PRO A 702 -14.43 36.53 -13.37
N SER A 703 -13.76 35.83 -14.30
CA SER A 703 -12.32 35.87 -14.65
C SER A 703 -11.23 35.26 -13.72
N HIS A 704 -10.35 34.48 -14.37
CA HIS A 704 -9.06 33.89 -13.95
C HIS A 704 -9.01 32.65 -13.03
N ARG A 705 -8.76 31.50 -13.69
CA ARG A 705 -8.28 30.19 -13.20
C ARG A 705 -9.16 29.39 -12.22
N GLY A 706 -9.86 28.40 -12.78
CA GLY A 706 -10.40 27.23 -12.05
C GLY A 706 -11.93 27.16 -12.02
N PRO A 707 -12.54 25.97 -11.89
CA PRO A 707 -13.97 25.84 -11.62
C PRO A 707 -14.30 26.36 -10.20
N PRO A 708 -15.48 26.94 -9.98
CA PRO A 708 -15.83 27.52 -8.68
C PRO A 708 -15.91 26.44 -7.60
N HIS A 709 -15.26 26.68 -6.46
CA HIS A 709 -15.33 25.80 -5.30
C HIS A 709 -16.71 25.90 -4.63
N SER A 710 -17.41 24.77 -4.51
CA SER A 710 -18.60 24.68 -3.66
C SER A 710 -18.20 24.66 -2.18
N HIS A 711 -19.13 25.01 -1.28
CA HIS A 711 -18.86 24.96 0.16
C HIS A 711 -18.43 23.56 0.63
N ALA A 712 -19.03 22.51 0.07
CA ALA A 712 -18.60 21.14 0.32
C ALA A 712 -17.14 20.88 -0.13
N SER A 713 -16.69 21.47 -1.25
CA SER A 713 -15.29 21.39 -1.69
C SER A 713 -14.36 22.09 -0.68
N CYS A 714 -14.70 23.29 -0.23
CA CYS A 714 -13.90 24.03 0.76
C CYS A 714 -13.80 23.27 2.09
N ALA A 715 -14.90 22.67 2.55
CA ALA A 715 -14.93 21.87 3.78
C ALA A 715 -14.10 20.57 3.66
N VAL A 716 -14.09 19.92 2.49
CA VAL A 716 -13.22 18.75 2.24
C VAL A 716 -11.74 19.14 2.24
N GLU A 717 -11.35 20.24 1.59
CA GLU A 717 -9.94 20.67 1.58
C GLU A 717 -9.48 21.16 2.96
N ALA A 718 -10.32 21.89 3.71
CA ALA A 718 -10.04 22.24 5.11
C ALA A 718 -9.87 20.99 6.00
N LEU A 719 -10.68 19.94 5.77
CA LEU A 719 -10.58 18.67 6.49
C LEU A 719 -9.30 17.89 6.14
N LYS A 720 -8.88 17.87 4.87
CA LYS A 720 -7.58 17.32 4.43
C LYS A 720 -6.40 18.10 5.03
N ALA A 721 -6.50 19.42 5.07
CA ALA A 721 -5.47 20.29 5.65
C ALA A 721 -5.33 20.05 7.16
N LEU A 722 -6.45 19.93 7.90
CA LEU A 722 -6.46 19.56 9.32
C LEU A 722 -5.75 18.22 9.59
N LEU A 723 -6.09 17.18 8.82
CA LEU A 723 -5.50 15.84 8.96
C LEU A 723 -4.03 15.79 8.54
N THR A 724 -3.64 16.53 7.51
CA THR A 724 -2.25 16.59 7.05
C THR A 724 -1.39 17.39 8.05
N GLY A 725 -1.92 18.50 8.56
CA GLY A 725 -1.26 19.33 9.56
C GLY A 725 -0.97 18.58 10.85
N ASP A 726 -1.92 17.79 11.35
CA ASP A 726 -1.73 16.94 12.54
C ASP A 726 -0.65 15.84 12.36
N GLY A 727 -0.19 15.58 11.14
CA GLY A 727 0.69 14.46 10.80
C GLY A 727 -0.05 13.17 10.45
N SER A 728 -1.38 13.17 10.55
CA SER A 728 -2.28 12.07 10.22
C SER A 728 -2.47 11.83 8.71
N ARG A 729 -1.42 12.04 7.89
CA ARG A 729 -1.45 11.98 6.41
C ARG A 729 -1.92 10.63 5.86
N MET A 730 -1.65 9.52 6.56
CA MET A 730 -2.15 8.20 6.18
C MET A 730 -3.68 8.12 6.18
N VAL A 731 -4.37 8.86 7.07
CA VAL A 731 -5.83 8.97 7.07
C VAL A 731 -6.31 9.57 5.76
N VAL A 732 -5.61 10.60 5.25
CA VAL A 732 -5.93 11.25 3.97
C VAL A 732 -5.75 10.27 2.81
N THR A 733 -4.62 9.57 2.75
CA THR A 733 -4.36 8.57 1.69
C THR A 733 -5.36 7.43 1.69
N CYS A 734 -5.75 6.90 2.86
CA CYS A 734 -6.80 5.88 2.95
C CYS A 734 -8.17 6.41 2.50
N MET A 735 -8.51 7.66 2.82
CA MET A 735 -9.74 8.31 2.38
C MET A 735 -9.76 8.60 0.86
N GLU A 736 -8.61 8.89 0.25
CA GLU A 736 -8.48 9.01 -1.20
C GLU A 736 -8.69 7.66 -1.90
N GLN A 737 -7.97 6.62 -1.46
CA GLN A 737 -8.04 5.27 -2.03
C GLN A 737 -9.44 4.64 -1.92
N ALA A 738 -10.16 4.89 -0.81
CA ALA A 738 -11.53 4.40 -0.62
C ALA A 738 -12.62 5.26 -1.30
N GLY A 739 -12.25 6.37 -1.96
CA GLY A 739 -13.21 7.37 -2.45
C GLY A 739 -14.02 8.07 -1.35
N GLY A 740 -13.52 8.01 -0.11
CA GLY A 740 -14.22 8.48 1.10
C GLY A 740 -14.54 9.97 1.08
N TRP A 741 -13.71 10.80 0.45
CA TRP A 741 -13.99 12.24 0.28
C TRP A 741 -15.27 12.51 -0.52
N ARG A 742 -15.47 11.78 -1.63
CA ARG A 742 -16.68 11.88 -2.44
C ARG A 742 -17.90 11.39 -1.67
N ARG A 743 -17.75 10.33 -0.85
CA ARG A 743 -18.83 9.83 0.01
C ARG A 743 -19.20 10.83 1.10
N LEU A 744 -18.22 11.45 1.78
CA LEU A 744 -18.46 12.48 2.81
C LEU A 744 -19.26 13.70 2.28
N ALA A 745 -19.08 14.07 1.02
CA ALA A 745 -19.81 15.20 0.41
C ALA A 745 -21.19 14.82 -0.17
N GLY A 746 -21.56 13.53 -0.23
CA GLY A 746 -22.77 13.07 -0.91
C GLY A 746 -23.96 12.83 0.03
N ALA A 747 -25.15 13.31 -0.36
CA ALA A 747 -26.39 13.24 0.43
C ALA A 747 -26.69 11.85 1.03
N HIS A 748 -26.61 10.81 0.19
CA HIS A 748 -26.94 9.43 0.58
C HIS A 748 -25.74 8.61 1.04
N THR A 749 -24.51 9.15 0.91
CA THR A 749 -23.25 8.45 1.18
C THR A 749 -22.45 9.06 2.33
N HIS A 750 -22.89 10.21 2.88
CA HIS A 750 -22.19 10.94 3.94
C HIS A 750 -21.77 10.03 5.11
N LEU A 751 -22.72 9.29 5.67
CA LEU A 751 -22.49 8.42 6.84
C LEU A 751 -21.55 7.24 6.54
N GLU A 752 -21.49 6.76 5.30
CA GLU A 752 -20.47 5.78 4.88
C GLU A 752 -19.08 6.43 4.82
N GLY A 753 -19.00 7.67 4.32
CA GLY A 753 -17.78 8.49 4.37
C GLY A 753 -17.30 8.72 5.81
N VAL A 754 -18.22 8.95 6.76
CA VAL A 754 -17.91 9.07 8.19
C VAL A 754 -17.38 7.75 8.76
N LEU A 755 -17.99 6.62 8.42
CA LEU A 755 -17.51 5.31 8.86
C LEU A 755 -16.11 4.97 8.31
N LEU A 756 -15.83 5.33 7.05
CA LEU A 756 -14.49 5.21 6.45
C LEU A 756 -13.48 6.10 7.16
N LEU A 757 -13.81 7.38 7.40
CA LEU A 757 -12.96 8.32 8.11
C LEU A 757 -12.65 7.86 9.54
N ALA A 758 -13.66 7.41 10.27
CA ALA A 758 -13.51 6.84 11.60
C ALA A 758 -12.62 5.57 11.58
N SER A 759 -12.77 4.71 10.57
CA SER A 759 -11.93 3.51 10.40
C SER A 759 -10.47 3.87 10.11
N ALA A 760 -10.23 4.87 9.26
CA ALA A 760 -8.87 5.33 8.93
C ALA A 760 -8.20 6.02 10.12
N ILE A 761 -8.93 6.82 10.90
CA ILE A 761 -8.46 7.40 12.17
C ILE A 761 -8.11 6.30 13.18
N VAL A 762 -8.96 5.28 13.34
CA VAL A 762 -8.68 4.12 14.21
C VAL A 762 -7.42 3.36 13.80
N ALA A 763 -7.09 3.32 12.51
CA ALA A 763 -5.92 2.61 11.99
C ALA A 763 -4.62 3.43 12.06
N HIS A 764 -4.69 4.77 12.00
CA HIS A 764 -3.52 5.62 11.73
C HIS A 764 -3.40 6.91 12.59
N ALA A 765 -4.35 7.21 13.47
CA ALA A 765 -4.38 8.42 14.30
C ALA A 765 -5.00 8.15 15.69
N ASP A 766 -4.36 7.27 16.47
CA ASP A 766 -4.91 6.76 17.73
C ASP A 766 -4.84 7.75 18.90
N HIS A 767 -3.92 8.72 18.85
CA HIS A 767 -3.75 9.78 19.85
C HIS A 767 -4.99 10.65 20.06
N HIS A 768 -5.80 10.87 19.02
CA HIS A 768 -7.02 11.69 19.09
C HIS A 768 -8.27 10.96 19.56
N LEU A 769 -8.23 9.62 19.67
CA LEU A 769 -9.42 8.80 19.91
C LEU A 769 -10.14 9.16 21.21
N ARG A 770 -9.41 9.50 22.28
CA ARG A 770 -10.01 9.88 23.58
C ARG A 770 -10.78 11.20 23.51
N GLY A 771 -10.18 12.23 22.89
CA GLY A 771 -10.82 13.55 22.75
C GLY A 771 -12.04 13.50 21.84
N LEU A 772 -11.91 12.85 20.67
CA LEU A 772 -13.03 12.61 19.75
C LEU A 772 -14.18 11.87 20.45
N PHE A 773 -13.88 10.83 21.22
CA PHE A 773 -14.92 10.06 21.90
C PHE A 773 -15.63 10.85 23.00
N ALA A 774 -14.93 11.74 23.72
CA ALA A 774 -15.53 12.64 24.70
C ALA A 774 -16.52 13.62 24.03
N ASP A 775 -16.10 14.28 22.95
CA ASP A 775 -16.92 15.28 22.22
C ASP A 775 -18.14 14.68 21.51
N LEU A 776 -18.09 13.38 21.17
CA LEU A 776 -19.19 12.65 20.56
C LEU A 776 -20.32 12.34 21.53
N LEU A 777 -20.02 12.05 22.80
CA LEU A 777 -21.02 11.53 23.75
C LEU A 777 -22.23 12.44 23.98
N PRO A 778 -22.09 13.78 24.10
CA PRO A 778 -23.24 14.70 24.18
C PRO A 778 -24.03 14.75 22.86
N ARG A 779 -23.34 14.74 21.72
CA ARG A 779 -23.94 14.89 20.38
C ARG A 779 -24.84 13.72 19.97
N LEU A 780 -24.64 12.54 20.55
CA LEU A 780 -25.52 11.37 20.38
C LEU A 780 -26.96 11.60 20.88
N ARG A 781 -27.22 12.67 21.63
CA ARG A 781 -28.54 13.10 22.11
C ARG A 781 -28.97 14.46 21.54
N SER A 782 -28.31 14.95 20.50
CA SER A 782 -28.67 16.23 19.88
C SER A 782 -30.05 16.17 19.23
N ALA A 783 -30.77 17.29 19.25
CA ALA A 783 -32.00 17.48 18.49
C ALA A 783 -31.72 17.78 16.99
N ASP A 784 -30.49 18.16 16.63
CA ASP A 784 -30.09 18.33 15.23
C ASP A 784 -29.76 16.96 14.61
N ASP A 785 -30.57 16.51 13.66
CA ASP A 785 -30.44 15.19 13.03
C ASP A 785 -29.11 14.97 12.28
N PRO A 786 -28.61 15.92 11.47
CA PRO A 786 -27.27 15.84 10.89
C PRO A 786 -26.18 15.61 11.95
N GLN A 787 -26.15 16.40 13.03
CA GLN A 787 -25.20 16.25 14.12
C GLN A 787 -25.37 14.91 14.87
N ARG A 788 -26.62 14.51 15.17
CA ARG A 788 -26.96 13.25 15.84
C ARG A 788 -26.45 12.05 15.03
N LEU A 789 -26.83 11.97 13.76
CA LEU A 789 -26.47 10.84 12.87
C LEU A 789 -24.97 10.80 12.55
N THR A 790 -24.32 11.94 12.30
CA THR A 790 -22.86 11.99 12.12
C THR A 790 -22.13 11.55 13.39
N ALA A 791 -22.60 11.95 14.57
CA ALA A 791 -22.03 11.48 15.84
C ALA A 791 -22.25 9.97 16.05
N MET A 792 -23.42 9.44 15.69
CA MET A 792 -23.71 7.99 15.75
C MET A 792 -22.81 7.19 14.81
N ALA A 793 -22.58 7.68 13.58
CA ALA A 793 -21.70 7.04 12.61
C ALA A 793 -20.23 7.04 13.08
N PHE A 794 -19.73 8.17 13.60
CA PHE A 794 -18.41 8.23 14.21
C PHE A 794 -18.30 7.28 15.40
N PHE A 795 -19.24 7.33 16.35
CA PHE A 795 -19.26 6.43 17.51
C PHE A 795 -19.20 4.96 17.09
N THR A 796 -20.06 4.54 16.15
CA THR A 796 -20.05 3.20 15.56
C THR A 796 -18.71 2.85 14.92
N GLY A 797 -18.11 3.76 14.15
CA GLY A 797 -16.80 3.55 13.52
C GLY A 797 -15.67 3.40 14.55
N LEU A 798 -15.65 4.21 15.61
CA LEU A 798 -14.62 4.19 16.65
C LEU A 798 -14.65 2.91 17.50
N LEU A 799 -15.79 2.21 17.61
CA LEU A 799 -15.90 0.92 18.31
C LEU A 799 -15.06 -0.21 17.68
N GLN A 800 -14.54 -0.02 16.46
CA GLN A 800 -13.55 -0.93 15.86
C GLN A 800 -12.24 -0.97 16.67
N SER A 801 -11.90 0.12 17.35
CA SER A 801 -10.67 0.25 18.14
C SER A 801 -10.80 -0.39 19.53
N ARG A 802 -9.83 -1.24 19.90
CA ARG A 802 -9.76 -1.82 21.26
C ARG A 802 -9.58 -0.75 22.35
N PRO A 803 -8.67 0.25 22.23
CA PRO A 803 -8.62 1.39 23.13
C PRO A 803 -9.95 2.11 23.31
N THR A 804 -10.60 2.53 22.22
CA THR A 804 -11.86 3.29 22.29
C THR A 804 -12.99 2.46 22.90
N ALA A 805 -13.10 1.18 22.53
CA ALA A 805 -14.06 0.27 23.11
C ALA A 805 -13.86 0.05 24.63
N ARG A 806 -12.70 0.37 25.22
CA ARG A 806 -12.45 0.32 26.68
C ARG A 806 -12.86 1.59 27.44
N LEU A 807 -13.14 2.71 26.76
CA LEU A 807 -13.44 4.00 27.42
C LEU A 807 -14.78 4.01 28.18
N LEU A 808 -15.73 3.17 27.77
CA LEU A 808 -16.99 2.93 28.50
C LEU A 808 -17.05 1.50 29.02
N ARG A 809 -17.91 1.28 30.04
CA ARG A 809 -18.39 -0.06 30.42
C ARG A 809 -19.11 -0.71 29.23
N GLU A 810 -19.06 -2.04 29.12
CA GLU A 810 -19.65 -2.76 27.98
C GLU A 810 -21.16 -2.60 27.94
N GLU A 811 -21.77 -2.75 29.11
CA GLU A 811 -23.18 -2.74 29.38
C GLU A 811 -23.82 -1.46 28.82
N VAL A 812 -23.17 -0.31 29.06
CA VAL A 812 -23.59 1.02 28.57
C VAL A 812 -23.52 1.15 27.04
N ILE A 813 -22.56 0.48 26.38
CA ILE A 813 -22.47 0.49 24.90
C ILE A 813 -23.53 -0.45 24.32
N LEU A 814 -23.69 -1.65 24.89
CA LEU A 814 -24.69 -2.63 24.44
C LEU A 814 -26.11 -2.09 24.61
N GLU A 815 -26.45 -1.57 25.79
CA GLU A 815 -27.74 -0.92 26.08
C GLU A 815 -28.04 0.16 25.03
N ARG A 816 -27.08 1.06 24.77
CA ARG A 816 -27.23 2.14 23.79
C ARG A 816 -27.46 1.62 22.37
N LEU A 817 -26.66 0.66 21.92
CA LEU A 817 -26.80 0.07 20.57
C LEU A 817 -28.08 -0.76 20.41
N CYS A 818 -28.54 -1.41 21.48
CA CYS A 818 -29.82 -2.12 21.52
C CYS A 818 -31.01 -1.15 21.49
N ILE A 819 -30.94 -0.01 22.20
CA ILE A 819 -31.95 1.06 22.08
C ILE A 819 -32.05 1.54 20.63
N TRP A 820 -30.93 1.69 19.92
CA TRP A 820 -30.93 2.06 18.50
C TRP A 820 -31.58 1.01 17.58
N GLN A 821 -31.82 -0.23 18.03
CA GLN A 821 -32.55 -1.24 17.24
C GLN A 821 -34.08 -1.04 17.29
N SER A 822 -34.57 -0.32 18.29
CA SER A 822 -35.99 0.04 18.46
C SER A 822 -36.36 1.40 17.84
N ASP A 823 -35.39 2.11 17.25
CA ASP A 823 -35.62 3.40 16.61
C ASP A 823 -36.35 3.21 15.26
N PRO A 824 -37.40 4.00 14.94
CA PRO A 824 -38.12 3.86 13.67
C PRO A 824 -37.24 4.14 12.44
N GLU A 825 -36.18 4.96 12.56
CA GLU A 825 -35.33 5.36 11.45
C GLU A 825 -34.39 4.21 11.03
N PRO A 826 -34.50 3.66 9.79
CA PRO A 826 -33.64 2.56 9.32
C PRO A 826 -32.14 2.89 9.40
N THR A 827 -31.78 4.16 9.20
CA THR A 827 -30.38 4.62 9.31
C THR A 827 -29.82 4.46 10.73
N VAL A 828 -30.63 4.70 11.77
CA VAL A 828 -30.22 4.50 13.17
C VAL A 828 -30.05 3.02 13.48
N ARG A 829 -31.02 2.19 13.06
CA ARG A 829 -30.95 0.73 13.24
C ARG A 829 -29.73 0.13 12.54
N TRP A 830 -29.39 0.61 11.35
CA TRP A 830 -28.19 0.23 10.58
C TRP A 830 -26.88 0.57 11.31
N LEU A 831 -26.75 1.80 11.83
CA LEU A 831 -25.58 2.19 12.63
C LEU A 831 -25.46 1.36 13.91
N GLY A 832 -26.58 0.99 14.52
CA GLY A 832 -26.63 0.08 15.67
C GLY A 832 -26.11 -1.33 15.33
N LEU A 833 -26.60 -1.94 14.25
CA LEU A 833 -26.17 -3.26 13.78
C LEU A 833 -24.67 -3.31 13.47
N LEU A 834 -24.14 -2.27 12.82
CA LEU A 834 -22.70 -2.12 12.58
C LEU A 834 -21.91 -2.03 13.90
N GLY A 835 -22.40 -1.27 14.88
CA GLY A 835 -21.79 -1.15 16.21
C GLY A 835 -21.75 -2.48 16.97
N LEU A 836 -22.86 -3.24 16.96
CA LEU A 836 -22.93 -4.59 17.53
C LEU A 836 -21.94 -5.54 16.82
N GLY A 837 -21.80 -5.42 15.50
CA GLY A 837 -20.80 -6.13 14.70
C GLY A 837 -19.35 -5.76 15.01
N HIS A 838 -19.08 -4.51 15.42
CA HIS A 838 -17.75 -4.08 15.86
C HIS A 838 -17.43 -4.59 17.28
N LEU A 839 -18.40 -4.54 18.19
CA LEU A 839 -18.27 -5.15 19.53
C LEU A 839 -18.03 -6.67 19.46
N ALA A 840 -18.62 -7.38 18.50
CA ALA A 840 -18.41 -8.82 18.30
C ALA A 840 -16.92 -9.22 18.09
N LEU A 841 -16.07 -8.31 17.62
CA LEU A 841 -14.63 -8.56 17.45
C LEU A 841 -13.83 -8.40 18.77
N ASN A 842 -14.37 -7.68 19.75
CA ASN A 842 -13.67 -7.31 20.99
C ASN A 842 -13.76 -8.43 22.04
N ARG A 843 -12.74 -9.29 22.04
CA ARG A 843 -12.67 -10.58 22.78
C ARG A 843 -13.08 -10.54 24.25
N GLY A 844 -12.76 -9.46 24.97
CA GLY A 844 -12.99 -9.31 26.42
C GLY A 844 -14.29 -8.61 26.80
N LYS A 845 -15.08 -8.18 25.81
CA LYS A 845 -16.42 -7.65 26.04
C LYS A 845 -17.44 -8.79 25.91
N VAL A 846 -18.08 -8.98 24.75
CA VAL A 846 -19.25 -9.88 24.55
C VAL A 846 -19.13 -11.23 25.27
N ARG A 847 -19.61 -11.28 26.53
CA ARG A 847 -19.62 -12.46 27.41
C ARG A 847 -20.69 -13.46 26.96
N HIS A 848 -21.82 -12.94 26.47
CA HIS A 848 -22.98 -13.73 26.05
C HIS A 848 -23.31 -13.39 24.59
N VAL A 849 -22.94 -14.24 23.63
CA VAL A 849 -23.31 -14.03 22.22
C VAL A 849 -24.84 -14.02 22.04
N SER A 850 -25.57 -14.71 22.92
CA SER A 850 -27.03 -14.74 22.97
C SER A 850 -27.69 -13.36 23.13
N THR A 851 -27.04 -12.35 23.69
CA THR A 851 -27.65 -10.99 23.79
C THR A 851 -27.65 -10.25 22.46
N LEU A 852 -26.70 -10.55 21.56
CA LEU A 852 -26.61 -9.92 20.25
C LEU A 852 -27.52 -10.59 19.21
N LEU A 853 -27.75 -11.90 19.34
CA LEU A 853 -28.42 -12.70 18.32
C LEU A 853 -29.85 -12.23 17.98
N PRO A 854 -30.74 -11.85 18.91
CA PRO A 854 -32.10 -11.43 18.56
C PRO A 854 -32.14 -10.25 17.60
N ALA A 855 -31.35 -9.20 17.85
CA ALA A 855 -31.24 -8.04 16.97
C ALA A 855 -30.67 -8.41 15.59
N LEU A 856 -29.56 -9.17 15.56
CA LEU A 856 -28.92 -9.59 14.31
C LEU A 856 -29.81 -10.53 13.48
N LEU A 857 -30.63 -11.39 14.11
CA LEU A 857 -31.51 -12.34 13.42
C LEU A 857 -32.82 -11.70 12.98
N GLY A 858 -33.34 -10.70 13.71
CA GLY A 858 -34.51 -9.92 13.31
C GLY A 858 -34.25 -9.11 12.04
N ALA A 859 -33.11 -8.42 11.98
CA ALA A 859 -32.70 -7.61 10.83
C ALA A 859 -32.49 -8.41 9.52
N LEU A 860 -32.39 -9.75 9.57
CA LEU A 860 -32.31 -10.60 8.37
C LEU A 860 -33.62 -10.63 7.56
N GLY A 861 -34.76 -10.33 8.17
CA GLY A 861 -36.06 -10.32 7.50
C GLY A 861 -36.45 -8.98 6.85
N GLU A 862 -35.57 -7.97 6.87
CA GLU A 862 -35.93 -6.61 6.49
C GLU A 862 -35.74 -6.25 5.01
N GLY A 863 -36.59 -5.33 4.53
CA GLY A 863 -36.58 -4.82 3.17
C GLY A 863 -35.37 -3.94 2.81
N ASP A 864 -34.76 -3.24 3.78
CA ASP A 864 -33.54 -2.45 3.53
C ASP A 864 -32.31 -3.36 3.43
N ALA A 865 -31.68 -3.35 2.26
CA ALA A 865 -30.46 -4.10 1.96
C ALA A 865 -29.31 -3.81 2.95
N ARG A 866 -29.23 -2.57 3.47
CA ARG A 866 -28.18 -2.11 4.38
C ARG A 866 -28.33 -2.77 5.76
N LEU A 867 -29.56 -2.95 6.25
CA LEU A 867 -29.85 -3.63 7.52
C LEU A 867 -29.45 -5.11 7.44
N VAL A 868 -29.92 -5.82 6.40
CA VAL A 868 -29.57 -7.22 6.17
C VAL A 868 -28.05 -7.39 5.98
N GLY A 869 -27.42 -6.52 5.19
CA GLY A 869 -25.96 -6.53 4.98
C GLY A 869 -25.16 -6.28 6.26
N ALA A 870 -25.57 -5.32 7.10
CA ALA A 870 -24.94 -5.06 8.40
C ALA A 870 -25.09 -6.25 9.35
N ALA A 871 -26.27 -6.88 9.40
CA ALA A 871 -26.54 -8.06 10.20
C ALA A 871 -25.70 -9.28 9.75
N LEU A 872 -25.68 -9.59 8.45
CA LEU A 872 -24.83 -10.64 7.88
C LEU A 872 -23.34 -10.37 8.16
N GLY A 873 -22.88 -9.12 8.02
CA GLY A 873 -21.52 -8.70 8.36
C GLY A 873 -21.18 -8.84 9.84
N ALA A 874 -22.12 -8.57 10.75
CA ALA A 874 -21.95 -8.78 12.19
C ALA A 874 -21.90 -10.28 12.55
N LEU A 875 -22.75 -11.11 11.95
CA LEU A 875 -22.73 -12.57 12.10
C LEU A 875 -21.41 -13.18 11.58
N ARG A 876 -20.89 -12.72 10.43
CA ARG A 876 -19.54 -13.09 9.94
C ARG A 876 -18.46 -12.71 10.96
N ARG A 877 -18.53 -11.52 11.57
CA ARG A 877 -17.58 -11.07 12.61
C ARG A 877 -17.67 -11.89 13.90
N LEU A 878 -18.86 -12.32 14.34
CA LEU A 878 -19.02 -13.28 15.45
C LEU A 878 -18.31 -14.63 15.16
N LEU A 879 -18.38 -15.11 13.92
CA LEU A 879 -17.71 -16.35 13.50
C LEU A 879 -16.18 -16.24 13.48
N LEU A 880 -15.61 -15.02 13.45
CA LEU A 880 -14.16 -14.84 13.52
C LEU A 880 -13.58 -15.13 14.92
N ARG A 881 -14.40 -15.13 15.99
CA ARG A 881 -13.96 -15.42 17.38
C ARG A 881 -13.41 -16.86 17.52
N PRO A 882 -12.39 -17.12 18.37
CA PRO A 882 -11.83 -18.46 18.56
C PRO A 882 -12.83 -19.52 19.06
N ARG A 883 -13.76 -19.12 19.95
CA ARG A 883 -14.87 -19.96 20.44
C ARG A 883 -16.21 -19.52 19.83
N ALA A 884 -16.30 -19.48 18.51
CA ALA A 884 -17.53 -19.10 17.81
C ALA A 884 -18.65 -20.14 18.07
N PRO A 885 -19.90 -19.73 18.39
CA PRO A 885 -20.98 -20.65 18.74
C PRO A 885 -21.65 -21.23 17.47
N VAL A 886 -20.86 -21.95 16.66
CA VAL A 886 -21.28 -22.43 15.33
C VAL A 886 -22.53 -23.30 15.40
N ARG A 887 -22.68 -24.16 16.41
CA ARG A 887 -23.89 -25.01 16.59
C ARG A 887 -25.16 -24.17 16.79
N LEU A 888 -25.11 -23.15 17.65
CA LEU A 888 -26.24 -22.25 17.91
C LEU A 888 -26.60 -21.44 16.66
N LEU A 889 -25.59 -20.81 16.05
CA LEU A 889 -25.77 -20.04 14.81
C LEU A 889 -26.34 -20.90 13.68
N SER A 890 -25.90 -22.15 13.53
CA SER A 890 -26.41 -23.07 12.51
C SER A 890 -27.85 -23.50 12.76
N THR A 891 -28.32 -23.53 14.01
CA THR A 891 -29.73 -23.78 14.34
C THR A 891 -30.59 -22.55 13.99
N GLU A 892 -30.18 -21.36 14.45
CA GLU A 892 -30.92 -20.11 14.27
C GLU A 892 -30.96 -19.60 12.82
N LEU A 893 -29.91 -19.86 12.06
CA LEU A 893 -29.82 -19.46 10.64
C LEU A 893 -30.45 -20.49 9.71
N ARG A 894 -30.73 -21.72 10.15
CA ARG A 894 -31.35 -22.75 9.29
C ARG A 894 -32.68 -22.30 8.63
N PRO A 895 -33.64 -21.67 9.33
CA PRO A 895 -34.85 -21.17 8.69
C PRO A 895 -34.68 -19.82 7.96
N ARG A 896 -33.66 -19.03 8.31
CA ARG A 896 -33.51 -17.62 7.87
C ARG A 896 -32.51 -17.41 6.73
N LEU A 897 -31.49 -18.25 6.63
CA LEU A 897 -30.40 -18.08 5.66
C LEU A 897 -30.71 -18.63 4.26
N PRO A 898 -31.38 -19.78 4.07
CA PRO A 898 -31.68 -20.29 2.72
C PRO A 898 -32.47 -19.30 1.84
N PRO A 899 -33.54 -18.61 2.31
CA PRO A 899 -34.21 -17.59 1.51
C PRO A 899 -33.30 -16.44 1.05
N LEU A 900 -32.28 -16.09 1.86
CA LEU A 900 -31.32 -15.03 1.53
C LEU A 900 -30.28 -15.47 0.48
N LEU A 901 -30.12 -16.76 0.22
CA LEU A 901 -29.32 -17.25 -0.91
C LEU A 901 -30.00 -16.98 -2.26
N ASP A 902 -31.31 -16.69 -2.24
CA ASP A 902 -32.13 -16.40 -3.41
C ASP A 902 -32.74 -14.98 -3.39
N ASP A 903 -32.21 -14.10 -2.54
CA ASP A 903 -32.64 -12.72 -2.43
C ASP A 903 -32.52 -11.98 -3.78
N ALA A 904 -33.49 -11.12 -4.10
CA ALA A 904 -33.43 -10.29 -5.31
C ALA A 904 -32.25 -9.30 -5.30
N ARG A 905 -31.69 -9.00 -4.12
CA ARG A 905 -30.60 -8.04 -3.91
C ARG A 905 -29.24 -8.76 -3.93
N ASP A 906 -28.44 -8.47 -4.95
CA ASP A 906 -27.12 -9.10 -5.20
C ASP A 906 -26.17 -9.06 -3.99
N SER A 907 -26.05 -7.89 -3.35
CA SER A 907 -25.20 -7.69 -2.18
C SER A 907 -25.64 -8.51 -0.96
N VAL A 908 -26.94 -8.81 -0.85
CA VAL A 908 -27.51 -9.69 0.18
C VAL A 908 -27.20 -11.14 -0.12
N ARG A 909 -27.41 -11.62 -1.37
CA ARG A 909 -27.05 -12.99 -1.78
C ARG A 909 -25.58 -13.28 -1.53
N ALA A 910 -24.69 -12.45 -2.07
CA ALA A 910 -23.23 -12.63 -1.91
C ALA A 910 -22.83 -12.65 -0.42
N SER A 911 -23.42 -11.77 0.40
CA SER A 911 -23.17 -11.73 1.86
C SER A 911 -23.70 -12.95 2.60
N ALA A 912 -24.87 -13.48 2.21
CA ALA A 912 -25.51 -14.65 2.81
C ALA A 912 -24.76 -15.94 2.47
N VAL A 913 -24.40 -16.11 1.20
CA VAL A 913 -23.52 -17.19 0.71
C VAL A 913 -22.17 -17.13 1.44
N GLY A 914 -21.54 -15.96 1.49
CA GLY A 914 -20.27 -15.74 2.18
C GLY A 914 -20.33 -15.91 3.71
N LEU A 915 -21.51 -15.84 4.33
CA LEU A 915 -21.75 -16.22 5.72
C LEU A 915 -21.83 -17.76 5.88
N LEU A 916 -22.53 -18.45 4.98
CA LEU A 916 -22.62 -19.92 4.95
C LEU A 916 -21.23 -20.56 4.80
N GLY A 917 -20.41 -20.12 3.84
CA GLY A 917 -19.05 -20.63 3.69
C GLY A 917 -18.17 -20.37 4.91
N MET A 918 -18.41 -19.28 5.66
CA MET A 918 -17.71 -19.02 6.91
C MET A 918 -18.18 -19.89 8.07
N LEU A 919 -19.48 -20.20 8.17
CA LEU A 919 -20.03 -21.20 9.10
C LEU A 919 -19.39 -22.57 8.86
N VAL A 920 -19.33 -23.01 7.60
CA VAL A 920 -18.72 -24.29 7.20
C VAL A 920 -17.23 -24.33 7.56
N ARG A 921 -16.48 -23.29 7.20
CA ARG A 921 -15.04 -23.17 7.54
C ARG A 921 -14.79 -23.25 9.04
N ARG A 922 -15.64 -22.64 9.88
CA ARG A 922 -15.48 -22.64 11.34
C ARG A 922 -16.03 -23.90 12.01
N GLY A 923 -17.08 -24.51 11.46
CA GLY A 923 -17.65 -25.77 11.96
C GLY A 923 -16.75 -26.99 11.79
N ARG A 924 -15.69 -26.89 10.99
CA ARG A 924 -14.63 -27.91 10.85
C ARG A 924 -13.67 -27.95 12.05
N GLY A 925 -13.65 -26.92 12.90
CA GLY A 925 -12.74 -26.84 14.05
C GLY A 925 -13.20 -27.69 15.24
N GLY A 926 -12.65 -28.89 15.39
CA GLY A 926 -12.73 -29.64 16.66
C GLY A 926 -12.45 -31.15 16.60
N LEU A 927 -12.85 -31.84 15.53
CA LEU A 927 -12.77 -33.31 15.45
C LEU A 927 -12.45 -33.79 14.02
N ARG A 928 -11.79 -34.96 13.89
CA ARG A 928 -11.54 -35.69 12.62
C ARG A 928 -12.83 -36.21 11.93
N VAL A 929 -13.99 -35.73 12.37
CA VAL A 929 -15.34 -36.18 12.01
C VAL A 929 -16.00 -35.09 11.16
N GLY A 930 -16.51 -35.45 9.98
CA GLY A 930 -17.17 -34.49 9.08
C GLY A 930 -18.42 -33.84 9.69
N LEU A 931 -18.99 -32.83 9.01
CA LEU A 931 -20.12 -32.03 9.52
C LEU A 931 -21.23 -32.91 10.15
N ARG A 932 -21.58 -32.63 11.41
CA ARG A 932 -22.67 -33.27 12.15
C ARG A 932 -23.70 -32.23 12.65
N GLY A 933 -24.92 -32.69 12.93
CA GLY A 933 -25.96 -31.85 13.54
C GLY A 933 -26.52 -30.75 12.61
N PRO A 934 -26.94 -29.59 13.17
CA PRO A 934 -27.66 -28.54 12.43
C PRO A 934 -26.91 -28.01 11.19
N LEU A 935 -25.58 -27.84 11.28
CA LEU A 935 -24.78 -27.30 10.18
C LEU A 935 -24.79 -28.22 8.95
N ARG A 936 -24.76 -29.54 9.12
CA ARG A 936 -24.89 -30.48 7.98
C ARG A 936 -26.27 -30.36 7.32
N LYS A 937 -27.34 -30.18 8.10
CA LYS A 937 -28.70 -30.00 7.56
C LYS A 937 -28.80 -28.68 6.76
N LEU A 938 -28.31 -27.57 7.31
CA LEU A 938 -28.25 -26.28 6.62
C LEU A 938 -27.44 -26.38 5.31
N VAL A 939 -26.23 -26.97 5.34
CA VAL A 939 -25.44 -27.14 4.12
C VAL A 939 -26.19 -27.95 3.07
N LEU A 940 -26.74 -29.12 3.44
CA LEU A 940 -27.49 -29.97 2.50
C LEU A 940 -28.71 -29.25 1.90
N GLN A 941 -29.41 -28.43 2.70
CA GLN A 941 -30.55 -27.61 2.24
C GLN A 941 -30.12 -26.46 1.30
N SER A 942 -28.85 -26.07 1.28
CA SER A 942 -28.32 -24.97 0.48
C SER A 942 -27.55 -25.40 -0.77
N LEU A 943 -27.39 -26.71 -1.03
CA LEU A 943 -26.52 -27.18 -2.12
C LEU A 943 -27.03 -26.84 -3.51
N VAL A 944 -28.32 -27.05 -3.76
CA VAL A 944 -28.94 -26.73 -5.06
C VAL A 944 -28.87 -25.22 -5.33
N PRO A 945 -29.27 -24.32 -4.39
CA PRO A 945 -29.00 -22.89 -4.52
C PRO A 945 -27.55 -22.59 -4.85
N LEU A 946 -26.58 -23.11 -4.08
CA LEU A 946 -25.16 -22.82 -4.31
C LEU A 946 -24.64 -23.28 -5.68
N LEU A 947 -25.08 -24.46 -6.17
CA LEU A 947 -24.66 -24.98 -7.47
C LEU A 947 -25.25 -24.17 -8.62
N LEU A 948 -26.53 -23.77 -8.54
CA LEU A 948 -27.16 -22.93 -9.56
C LEU A 948 -26.59 -21.50 -9.55
N ARG A 949 -26.23 -20.97 -8.37
CA ARG A 949 -25.63 -19.65 -8.18
C ARG A 949 -24.17 -19.56 -8.63
N LEU A 950 -23.55 -20.63 -9.12
CA LEU A 950 -22.30 -20.54 -9.89
C LEU A 950 -22.50 -19.73 -11.19
N HIS A 951 -23.71 -19.78 -11.78
CA HIS A 951 -24.07 -19.07 -13.00
C HIS A 951 -24.94 -17.83 -12.71
N ASP A 952 -24.80 -17.24 -11.51
CA ASP A 952 -25.46 -16.00 -11.12
C ASP A 952 -24.85 -14.81 -11.90
N PRO A 953 -25.66 -13.91 -12.50
CA PRO A 953 -25.14 -12.75 -13.24
C PRO A 953 -24.35 -11.78 -12.35
N SER A 954 -24.57 -11.80 -11.03
CA SER A 954 -23.75 -11.06 -10.08
C SER A 954 -22.46 -11.82 -9.80
N ARG A 955 -21.35 -11.30 -10.34
CA ARG A 955 -20.00 -11.84 -10.13
C ARG A 955 -19.67 -12.07 -8.65
N ASP A 956 -20.03 -11.12 -7.77
CA ASP A 956 -19.82 -11.24 -6.32
C ASP A 956 -20.57 -12.44 -5.71
N ALA A 957 -21.76 -12.76 -6.22
CA ALA A 957 -22.57 -13.90 -5.79
C ALA A 957 -22.01 -15.23 -6.34
N ALA A 958 -21.55 -15.24 -7.60
CA ALA A 958 -20.91 -16.39 -8.23
C ALA A 958 -19.58 -16.77 -7.54
N GLU A 959 -18.65 -15.82 -7.38
CA GLU A 959 -17.37 -16.03 -6.68
C GLU A 959 -17.59 -16.42 -5.21
N SER A 960 -18.60 -15.84 -4.54
CA SER A 960 -18.98 -16.25 -3.18
C SER A 960 -19.51 -17.69 -3.13
N SER A 961 -20.26 -18.11 -4.16
CA SER A 961 -20.85 -19.45 -4.26
C SER A 961 -19.79 -20.51 -4.53
N GLU A 962 -18.86 -20.25 -5.45
CA GLU A 962 -17.70 -21.10 -5.69
C GLU A 962 -16.84 -21.24 -4.42
N TRP A 963 -16.48 -20.12 -3.78
CA TRP A 963 -15.70 -20.14 -2.54
C TRP A 963 -16.40 -20.94 -1.44
N THR A 964 -17.74 -20.85 -1.36
CA THR A 964 -18.56 -21.55 -0.37
C THR A 964 -18.66 -23.05 -0.69
N LEU A 965 -18.90 -23.43 -1.94
CA LEU A 965 -18.89 -24.83 -2.39
C LEU A 965 -17.53 -25.47 -2.15
N ALA A 966 -16.42 -24.75 -2.40
CA ALA A 966 -15.07 -25.21 -2.09
C ALA A 966 -14.83 -25.43 -0.58
N ARG A 967 -15.56 -24.75 0.31
CA ARG A 967 -15.56 -25.06 1.76
C ARG A 967 -16.48 -26.23 2.09
N CYS A 968 -17.63 -26.35 1.42
CA CYS A 968 -18.56 -27.48 1.58
C CYS A 968 -17.92 -28.81 1.17
N ASP A 969 -17.25 -28.86 0.01
CA ASP A 969 -16.46 -30.01 -0.46
C ASP A 969 -15.46 -30.47 0.61
N GLN A 970 -14.61 -29.55 1.07
CA GLN A 970 -13.58 -29.82 2.08
C GLN A 970 -14.17 -30.29 3.43
N ALA A 971 -15.37 -29.81 3.81
CA ALA A 971 -16.02 -30.12 5.08
C ALA A 971 -16.86 -31.41 5.04
N LEU A 972 -17.39 -31.78 3.87
CA LEU A 972 -18.13 -33.02 3.63
C LEU A 972 -17.26 -34.14 3.03
N ARG A 973 -16.01 -33.82 2.66
CA ARG A 973 -15.01 -34.69 1.99
C ARG A 973 -15.53 -35.27 0.67
N TRP A 974 -16.05 -34.42 -0.21
CA TRP A 974 -16.63 -34.88 -1.48
C TRP A 974 -15.58 -35.19 -2.55
N GLY A 975 -14.45 -34.49 -2.54
CA GLY A 975 -13.45 -34.57 -3.62
C GLY A 975 -13.97 -34.00 -4.94
N LEU A 976 -14.96 -33.09 -4.87
CA LEU A 976 -15.66 -32.45 -5.99
C LEU A 976 -15.10 -31.07 -6.32
N LEU A 977 -14.03 -30.61 -5.66
CA LEU A 977 -13.47 -29.28 -5.86
C LEU A 977 -13.09 -29.02 -7.32
N GLU A 978 -12.46 -30.00 -7.98
CA GLU A 978 -12.06 -29.91 -9.37
C GLU A 978 -13.27 -29.77 -10.30
N GLU A 979 -14.32 -30.59 -10.11
CA GLU A 979 -15.55 -30.44 -10.89
C GLU A 979 -16.30 -29.13 -10.61
N VAL A 980 -16.34 -28.66 -9.36
CA VAL A 980 -16.97 -27.37 -9.00
C VAL A 980 -16.22 -26.20 -9.63
N VAL A 981 -14.89 -26.19 -9.59
CA VAL A 981 -14.06 -25.16 -10.26
C VAL A 981 -14.27 -25.24 -11.77
N THR A 982 -14.36 -26.45 -12.34
CA THR A 982 -14.62 -26.64 -13.77
C THR A 982 -16.00 -26.07 -14.15
N MET A 983 -17.03 -26.33 -13.36
CA MET A 983 -18.37 -25.75 -13.54
C MET A 983 -18.40 -24.23 -13.37
N ALA A 984 -17.56 -23.65 -12.52
CA ALA A 984 -17.55 -22.20 -12.26
C ALA A 984 -16.79 -21.38 -13.31
N HIS A 985 -15.74 -21.94 -13.90
CA HIS A 985 -14.80 -21.20 -14.76
C HIS A 985 -14.89 -21.54 -16.25
N TYR A 986 -15.17 -22.80 -16.57
CA TYR A 986 -15.11 -23.29 -17.94
C TYR A 986 -16.47 -23.69 -18.48
N ASP A 987 -17.43 -23.89 -17.56
CA ASP A 987 -18.64 -24.66 -17.77
C ASP A 987 -18.28 -26.07 -18.37
N SER A 988 -18.34 -27.17 -17.60
CA SER A 988 -18.37 -28.54 -18.18
C SER A 988 -19.66 -29.30 -17.79
N PRO A 989 -20.40 -29.88 -18.76
CA PRO A 989 -21.61 -30.65 -18.46
C PRO A 989 -21.22 -32.08 -18.04
N GLU A 990 -20.03 -32.56 -18.39
CA GLU A 990 -19.45 -33.76 -17.80
C GLU A 990 -19.11 -33.52 -16.33
N ALA A 991 -18.59 -32.35 -15.96
CA ALA A 991 -18.36 -31.97 -14.56
C ALA A 991 -19.69 -31.90 -13.77
N LEU A 992 -20.72 -31.25 -14.32
CA LEU A 992 -22.07 -31.25 -13.76
C LEU A 992 -22.63 -32.68 -13.62
N SER A 993 -22.48 -33.53 -14.64
CA SER A 993 -22.87 -34.94 -14.60
C SER A 993 -22.15 -35.71 -13.49
N ARG A 994 -20.83 -35.52 -13.34
CA ARG A 994 -20.03 -36.15 -12.26
C ARG A 994 -20.46 -35.65 -10.87
N VAL A 995 -20.75 -34.36 -10.71
CA VAL A 995 -21.31 -33.79 -9.47
C VAL A 995 -22.66 -34.44 -9.14
N CYS A 996 -23.59 -34.49 -10.10
CA CYS A 996 -24.90 -35.14 -9.93
C CYS A 996 -24.77 -36.63 -9.56
N HIS A 997 -23.89 -37.36 -10.25
CA HIS A 997 -23.62 -38.77 -9.98
C HIS A 997 -23.17 -39.00 -8.53
N ARG A 998 -22.17 -38.24 -8.06
CA ARG A 998 -21.67 -38.35 -6.67
C ARG A 998 -22.69 -37.86 -5.63
N LEU A 999 -23.52 -36.85 -5.95
CA LEU A 999 -24.60 -36.40 -5.06
C LEU A 999 -25.68 -37.48 -4.89
N VAL A 1000 -26.12 -38.10 -5.98
CA VAL A 1000 -27.10 -39.20 -5.96
C VAL A 1000 -26.56 -40.40 -5.19
N GLN A 1001 -25.33 -40.85 -5.47
CA GLN A 1001 -24.71 -41.97 -4.76
C GLN A 1001 -24.55 -41.72 -3.24
N ARG A 1002 -24.21 -40.49 -2.85
CA ARG A 1002 -23.83 -40.16 -1.47
C ARG A 1002 -25.00 -39.67 -0.61
N TYR A 1003 -26.08 -39.19 -1.23
CA TYR A 1003 -27.29 -38.69 -0.57
C TYR A 1003 -28.59 -39.14 -1.27
N PRO A 1004 -28.81 -40.45 -1.52
CA PRO A 1004 -29.96 -40.93 -2.29
C PRO A 1004 -31.31 -40.50 -1.70
N SER A 1005 -31.43 -40.44 -0.37
CA SER A 1005 -32.64 -39.98 0.32
C SER A 1005 -32.94 -38.47 0.19
N HIS A 1006 -32.00 -37.68 -0.33
CA HIS A 1006 -32.16 -36.24 -0.53
C HIS A 1006 -32.44 -35.88 -1.99
N VAL A 1007 -32.40 -36.85 -2.93
CA VAL A 1007 -32.64 -36.62 -4.36
C VAL A 1007 -34.02 -35.98 -4.64
N PRO A 1008 -35.14 -36.41 -4.03
CA PRO A 1008 -36.42 -35.70 -4.17
C PRO A 1008 -36.38 -34.24 -3.70
N SER A 1009 -35.66 -33.97 -2.60
CA SER A 1009 -35.48 -32.60 -2.09
C SER A 1009 -34.63 -31.75 -3.03
N PHE A 1010 -33.59 -32.32 -3.65
CA PHE A 1010 -32.76 -31.60 -4.62
C PHE A 1010 -33.56 -31.30 -5.91
N LEU A 1011 -34.35 -32.26 -6.40
CA LEU A 1011 -35.21 -32.07 -7.57
C LEU A 1011 -36.29 -31.04 -7.31
N SER A 1012 -37.02 -31.13 -6.18
CA SER A 1012 -38.04 -30.15 -5.80
C SER A 1012 -37.47 -28.73 -5.59
N GLN A 1013 -36.27 -28.60 -5.00
CA GLN A 1013 -35.56 -27.32 -4.94
C GLN A 1013 -35.21 -26.80 -6.33
N THR A 1014 -34.68 -27.66 -7.22
CA THR A 1014 -34.28 -27.26 -8.58
C THR A 1014 -35.48 -26.85 -9.43
N GLN A 1015 -36.62 -27.55 -9.26
CA GLN A 1015 -37.90 -27.24 -9.92
C GLN A 1015 -38.35 -25.80 -9.67
N GLY A 1016 -38.12 -25.26 -8.46
CA GLY A 1016 -38.42 -23.86 -8.15
C GLY A 1016 -37.73 -22.85 -9.08
N TYR A 1017 -36.52 -23.15 -9.55
CA TYR A 1017 -35.75 -22.27 -10.44
C TYR A 1017 -36.18 -22.32 -11.91
N LEU A 1018 -37.00 -23.31 -12.32
CA LEU A 1018 -37.61 -23.33 -13.65
C LEU A 1018 -38.45 -22.08 -13.95
N ARG A 1019 -38.96 -21.44 -12.89
CA ARG A 1019 -39.77 -20.21 -12.94
C ARG A 1019 -38.94 -18.93 -12.70
N SER A 1020 -37.61 -19.03 -12.69
CA SER A 1020 -36.71 -17.88 -12.55
C SER A 1020 -36.88 -16.89 -13.71
N ARG A 1021 -36.67 -15.59 -13.45
CA ARG A 1021 -36.63 -14.54 -14.49
C ARG A 1021 -35.31 -14.52 -15.28
N GLN A 1022 -34.32 -15.32 -14.88
CA GLN A 1022 -32.98 -15.35 -15.50
C GLN A 1022 -32.80 -16.62 -16.31
N ASP A 1023 -32.56 -16.49 -17.61
CA ASP A 1023 -32.47 -17.62 -18.55
C ASP A 1023 -31.28 -18.54 -18.26
N THR A 1024 -30.16 -17.98 -17.81
CA THR A 1024 -28.99 -18.74 -17.35
C THR A 1024 -29.35 -19.69 -16.20
N LEU A 1025 -30.06 -19.19 -15.17
CA LEU A 1025 -30.52 -20.00 -14.05
C LEU A 1025 -31.59 -21.01 -14.47
N ARG A 1026 -32.52 -20.65 -15.37
CA ARG A 1026 -33.51 -21.60 -15.91
C ARG A 1026 -32.82 -22.75 -16.64
N ARG A 1027 -31.88 -22.45 -17.54
CA ARG A 1027 -31.09 -23.44 -18.29
C ARG A 1027 -30.27 -24.34 -17.36
N ALA A 1028 -29.57 -23.76 -16.38
CA ALA A 1028 -28.81 -24.53 -15.39
C ALA A 1028 -29.70 -25.46 -14.55
N ALA A 1029 -30.88 -24.99 -14.12
CA ALA A 1029 -31.85 -25.79 -13.37
C ALA A 1029 -32.41 -26.96 -14.20
N ILE A 1030 -32.73 -26.73 -15.47
CA ILE A 1030 -33.17 -27.77 -16.42
C ILE A 1030 -32.08 -28.85 -16.55
N MET A 1031 -30.84 -28.46 -16.83
CA MET A 1031 -29.73 -29.40 -16.98
C MET A 1031 -29.43 -30.18 -15.69
N LEU A 1032 -29.50 -29.51 -14.54
CA LEU A 1032 -29.35 -30.13 -13.22
C LEU A 1032 -30.45 -31.18 -12.95
N ILE A 1033 -31.71 -30.90 -13.30
CA ILE A 1033 -32.80 -31.90 -13.25
C ILE A 1033 -32.49 -33.09 -14.16
N GLY A 1034 -32.13 -32.85 -15.43
CA GLY A 1034 -31.86 -33.92 -16.37
C GLY A 1034 -30.72 -34.86 -15.93
N PHE A 1035 -29.62 -34.31 -15.37
CA PHE A 1035 -28.52 -35.13 -14.84
C PHE A 1035 -28.87 -35.81 -13.50
N LEU A 1036 -29.57 -35.15 -12.58
CA LEU A 1036 -30.03 -35.78 -11.33
C LEU A 1036 -30.96 -36.97 -11.60
N VAL A 1037 -31.92 -36.80 -12.51
CA VAL A 1037 -32.86 -37.85 -12.95
C VAL A 1037 -32.13 -38.97 -13.66
N HIS A 1038 -31.17 -38.67 -14.55
CA HIS A 1038 -30.36 -39.65 -15.26
C HIS A 1038 -29.58 -40.58 -14.30
N HIS A 1039 -29.01 -40.04 -13.23
CA HIS A 1039 -28.25 -40.82 -12.25
C HIS A 1039 -29.11 -41.48 -11.16
N ALA A 1040 -30.32 -40.96 -10.88
CA ALA A 1040 -31.22 -41.49 -9.86
C ALA A 1040 -31.76 -42.89 -10.20
N SER A 1041 -31.88 -43.77 -9.20
CA SER A 1041 -32.55 -45.06 -9.36
C SER A 1041 -34.08 -44.91 -9.38
N PRO A 1042 -34.82 -45.82 -10.07
CA PRO A 1042 -36.29 -45.78 -10.10
C PRO A 1042 -36.95 -45.79 -8.71
N SER A 1043 -36.30 -46.35 -7.69
CA SER A 1043 -36.81 -46.39 -6.32
C SER A 1043 -36.68 -45.08 -5.52
N CYS A 1044 -35.94 -44.08 -6.01
CA CYS A 1044 -35.60 -42.88 -5.23
C CYS A 1044 -36.50 -41.66 -5.46
N ILE A 1045 -37.44 -41.70 -6.41
CA ILE A 1045 -38.28 -40.55 -6.80
C ILE A 1045 -39.72 -41.06 -6.95
N ASN A 1046 -40.71 -40.35 -6.38
CA ASN A 1046 -42.12 -40.69 -6.53
C ASN A 1046 -42.69 -40.24 -7.88
N GLN A 1047 -43.72 -40.94 -8.36
CA GLN A 1047 -44.35 -40.66 -9.66
C GLN A 1047 -44.90 -39.23 -9.73
N ASP A 1048 -45.52 -38.70 -8.67
CA ASP A 1048 -46.09 -37.34 -8.67
C ASP A 1048 -45.04 -36.25 -8.94
N LEU A 1049 -43.80 -36.44 -8.45
CA LEU A 1049 -42.70 -35.51 -8.70
C LEU A 1049 -42.18 -35.66 -10.14
N LEU A 1050 -42.14 -36.87 -10.70
CA LEU A 1050 -41.80 -37.08 -12.12
C LEU A 1050 -42.85 -36.44 -13.05
N ASP A 1051 -44.14 -36.64 -12.77
CA ASP A 1051 -45.23 -36.07 -13.55
C ASP A 1051 -45.23 -34.53 -13.47
N SER A 1052 -45.00 -33.98 -12.28
CA SER A 1052 -44.88 -32.53 -12.08
C SER A 1052 -43.66 -31.93 -12.79
N LEU A 1053 -42.50 -32.58 -12.72
CA LEU A 1053 -41.29 -32.18 -13.46
C LEU A 1053 -41.50 -32.28 -14.98
N PHE A 1054 -42.18 -33.33 -15.46
CA PHE A 1054 -42.48 -33.50 -16.88
C PHE A 1054 -43.41 -32.39 -17.39
N GLN A 1055 -44.40 -31.99 -16.60
CA GLN A 1055 -45.30 -30.88 -16.92
C GLN A 1055 -44.56 -29.54 -16.96
N ASP A 1056 -43.79 -29.18 -15.92
CA ASP A 1056 -43.03 -27.92 -15.87
C ASP A 1056 -41.98 -27.84 -16.99
N LEU A 1057 -41.28 -28.94 -17.31
CA LEU A 1057 -40.35 -29.00 -18.44
C LEU A 1057 -41.07 -28.95 -19.80
N GLY A 1058 -42.28 -29.51 -19.91
CA GLY A 1058 -43.11 -29.42 -21.11
C GLY A 1058 -43.47 -27.97 -21.46
N LEU A 1059 -43.85 -27.17 -20.46
CA LEU A 1059 -44.14 -25.74 -20.64
C LEU A 1059 -42.91 -24.92 -21.10
N LEU A 1060 -41.70 -25.39 -20.81
CA LEU A 1060 -40.45 -24.72 -21.21
C LEU A 1060 -39.95 -25.11 -22.59
N GLN A 1061 -40.51 -26.14 -23.24
CA GLN A 1061 -40.17 -26.49 -24.64
C GLN A 1061 -40.65 -25.44 -25.65
N SER A 1062 -41.62 -24.59 -25.27
CA SER A 1062 -42.07 -23.42 -26.04
C SER A 1062 -41.50 -22.10 -25.51
N ALA A 1063 -40.36 -22.12 -24.81
CA ALA A 1063 -39.71 -20.88 -24.35
C ALA A 1063 -39.18 -20.05 -25.52
N LEU A 1064 -39.25 -18.72 -25.38
CA LEU A 1064 -38.72 -17.76 -26.37
C LEU A 1064 -37.19 -17.84 -26.55
N GLU A 1065 -36.48 -18.27 -25.51
CA GLU A 1065 -35.04 -18.46 -25.54
C GLU A 1065 -34.74 -19.90 -26.02
N PRO A 1066 -34.02 -20.08 -27.15
CA PRO A 1066 -33.93 -21.36 -27.84
C PRO A 1066 -33.10 -22.40 -27.09
N THR A 1067 -32.12 -21.96 -26.30
CA THR A 1067 -31.24 -22.88 -25.58
C THR A 1067 -31.97 -23.51 -24.38
N VAL A 1068 -32.79 -22.76 -23.65
CA VAL A 1068 -33.73 -23.20 -22.61
C VAL A 1068 -34.71 -24.21 -23.19
N ALA A 1069 -35.31 -23.92 -24.35
CA ALA A 1069 -36.22 -24.86 -25.02
C ALA A 1069 -35.55 -26.19 -25.38
N ALA A 1070 -34.35 -26.14 -25.99
CA ALA A 1070 -33.57 -27.33 -26.33
C ALA A 1070 -33.18 -28.15 -25.08
N ALA A 1071 -32.75 -27.49 -24.00
CA ALA A 1071 -32.43 -28.19 -22.74
C ALA A 1071 -33.67 -28.81 -22.09
N ALA A 1072 -34.83 -28.13 -22.16
CA ALA A 1072 -36.09 -28.62 -21.61
C ALA A 1072 -36.54 -29.91 -22.32
N GLN A 1073 -36.37 -29.97 -23.65
CA GLN A 1073 -36.65 -31.17 -24.45
C GLN A 1073 -35.77 -32.37 -24.01
N VAL A 1074 -34.46 -32.17 -23.87
CA VAL A 1074 -33.51 -33.22 -23.45
C VAL A 1074 -33.81 -33.71 -22.01
N SER A 1075 -34.12 -32.79 -21.09
CA SER A 1075 -34.42 -33.15 -19.70
C SER A 1075 -35.77 -33.84 -19.56
N ALA A 1076 -36.79 -33.40 -20.30
CA ALA A 1076 -38.11 -34.04 -20.32
C ALA A 1076 -38.03 -35.50 -20.83
N GLN A 1077 -37.16 -35.77 -21.81
CA GLN A 1077 -36.87 -37.14 -22.26
C GLN A 1077 -36.27 -38.00 -21.15
N GLN A 1078 -35.33 -37.47 -20.34
CA GLN A 1078 -34.77 -38.22 -19.20
C GLN A 1078 -35.82 -38.51 -18.11
N VAL A 1079 -36.72 -37.57 -17.84
CA VAL A 1079 -37.85 -37.77 -16.90
C VAL A 1079 -38.79 -38.86 -17.42
N ALA A 1080 -39.20 -38.80 -18.69
CA ALA A 1080 -40.05 -39.83 -19.30
C ALA A 1080 -39.38 -41.22 -19.30
N LEU A 1081 -38.08 -41.30 -19.60
CA LEU A 1081 -37.31 -42.56 -19.57
C LEU A 1081 -37.23 -43.17 -18.16
N LEU A 1082 -37.18 -42.35 -17.10
CA LEU A 1082 -37.22 -42.86 -15.72
C LEU A 1082 -38.64 -43.28 -15.31
N ALA A 1083 -39.67 -42.50 -15.64
CA ALA A 1083 -41.06 -42.86 -15.38
C ALA A 1083 -41.44 -44.21 -16.04
N CYS A 1084 -41.09 -44.40 -17.31
CA CYS A 1084 -41.28 -45.69 -18.00
C CYS A 1084 -40.50 -46.87 -17.38
N ALA A 1085 -39.45 -46.60 -16.59
CA ALA A 1085 -38.67 -47.62 -15.90
C ALA A 1085 -39.22 -47.99 -14.50
N GLN A 1086 -40.13 -47.20 -13.92
CA GLN A 1086 -40.78 -47.50 -12.64
C GLN A 1086 -41.96 -48.50 -12.75
N GLY A 1087 -42.51 -48.67 -13.95
CA GLY A 1087 -43.74 -49.42 -14.21
C GLY A 1087 -44.63 -48.65 -15.19
N PRO A 1088 -45.73 -49.22 -15.70
CA PRO A 1088 -46.55 -48.54 -16.70
C PRO A 1088 -47.47 -47.49 -16.05
N PRO A 1089 -47.31 -46.17 -16.32
CA PRO A 1089 -48.36 -45.22 -16.04
C PRO A 1089 -49.54 -45.46 -16.98
N VAL A 1090 -50.75 -45.45 -16.42
CA VAL A 1090 -51.99 -45.58 -17.17
C VAL A 1090 -52.21 -44.31 -18.02
N LYS A 1091 -52.35 -44.48 -19.33
CA LYS A 1091 -52.59 -43.45 -20.39
C LYS A 1091 -51.39 -42.58 -20.80
N ALA A 1092 -50.57 -43.11 -21.71
CA ALA A 1092 -50.03 -42.31 -22.83
C ALA A 1092 -49.74 -43.22 -24.05
N ARG A 1093 -50.60 -43.16 -25.08
CA ARG A 1093 -50.23 -43.64 -26.42
C ARG A 1093 -49.38 -42.56 -27.09
N LEU A 1094 -48.10 -42.87 -27.37
CA LEU A 1094 -47.24 -42.37 -28.45
C LEU A 1094 -45.78 -42.24 -27.97
N LEU A 1095 -44.99 -43.30 -28.18
CA LEU A 1095 -43.59 -43.25 -28.61
C LEU A 1095 -43.06 -44.68 -28.79
N ARG A 1096 -42.76 -45.08 -30.03
CA ARG A 1096 -42.13 -46.38 -30.34
C ARG A 1096 -40.63 -46.31 -30.03
N LEU A 1097 -40.25 -46.40 -28.76
CA LEU A 1097 -38.86 -46.67 -28.36
C LEU A 1097 -38.70 -48.14 -27.99
N ARG A 1098 -37.84 -48.84 -28.74
CA ARG A 1098 -37.53 -50.27 -28.52
C ARG A 1098 -36.98 -50.46 -27.11
N ARG A 1099 -37.58 -51.37 -26.32
CA ARG A 1099 -36.91 -52.00 -25.18
C ARG A 1099 -35.66 -52.71 -25.68
N ARG A 1100 -34.48 -52.12 -25.47
CA ARG A 1100 -33.20 -52.84 -25.35
C ARG A 1100 -32.77 -52.74 -23.90
N GLY A 1101 -32.48 -53.87 -23.27
CA GLY A 1101 -31.84 -53.88 -21.96
C GLY A 1101 -30.44 -53.26 -22.09
N GLY A 1102 -30.26 -52.10 -21.47
CA GLY A 1102 -29.05 -51.28 -21.57
C GLY A 1102 -29.23 -50.01 -20.74
N ALA A 1103 -28.12 -49.39 -20.35
CA ALA A 1103 -28.17 -48.16 -19.56
C ALA A 1103 -28.97 -47.05 -20.29
N ARG A 1104 -29.68 -46.20 -19.52
CA ARG A 1104 -30.32 -45.01 -20.09
C ARG A 1104 -29.28 -44.17 -20.82
N PRO A 1105 -29.57 -43.63 -22.02
CA PRO A 1105 -28.63 -42.77 -22.73
C PRO A 1105 -28.34 -41.52 -21.91
N GLN A 1106 -27.06 -41.12 -21.84
CA GLN A 1106 -26.64 -39.88 -21.19
C GLN A 1106 -27.30 -38.68 -21.89
N PRO A 1107 -27.86 -37.70 -21.16
CA PRO A 1107 -28.40 -36.50 -21.79
C PRO A 1107 -27.27 -35.68 -22.43
N VAL A 1108 -27.45 -35.35 -23.70
CA VAL A 1108 -26.53 -34.53 -24.50
C VAL A 1108 -27.21 -33.21 -24.78
N TYR A 1109 -26.58 -32.10 -24.40
CA TYR A 1109 -27.09 -30.75 -24.59
C TYR A 1109 -26.26 -30.06 -25.67
N ALA A 1110 -26.83 -29.88 -26.86
CA ALA A 1110 -26.23 -29.03 -27.89
C ALA A 1110 -26.20 -27.56 -27.42
N ASP A 1111 -25.21 -26.80 -27.90
CA ASP A 1111 -24.96 -25.40 -27.54
C ASP A 1111 -24.90 -25.13 -26.02
N SER A 1112 -24.49 -26.16 -25.28
CA SER A 1112 -24.17 -26.06 -23.86
C SER A 1112 -23.20 -24.89 -23.64
N PRO A 1113 -23.47 -23.93 -22.72
CA PRO A 1113 -22.45 -22.96 -22.30
C PRO A 1113 -21.25 -23.73 -21.75
N PHE A 1114 -21.56 -24.89 -21.17
CA PHE A 1114 -20.62 -25.94 -20.88
C PHE A 1114 -20.08 -26.62 -22.17
N GLN A 1115 -19.20 -25.94 -22.89
CA GLN A 1115 -18.37 -26.51 -23.96
C GLN A 1115 -16.89 -26.44 -23.55
N PRO A 1116 -16.07 -27.45 -23.88
CA PRO A 1116 -14.64 -27.40 -23.64
C PRO A 1116 -13.98 -26.39 -24.60
N GLN A 1117 -13.92 -25.10 -24.21
CA GLN A 1117 -13.01 -24.15 -24.85
C GLN A 1117 -11.58 -24.63 -24.61
N SER A 1118 -10.92 -25.10 -25.67
CA SER A 1118 -9.61 -25.74 -25.56
C SER A 1118 -8.58 -24.81 -24.94
N LEU A 1119 -7.88 -25.27 -23.90
CA LEU A 1119 -6.80 -24.56 -23.20
C LEU A 1119 -5.55 -24.24 -24.06
N ALA A 1120 -5.58 -24.55 -25.36
CA ALA A 1120 -4.43 -24.45 -26.27
C ALA A 1120 -4.09 -23.03 -26.78
N GLY A 1121 -4.92 -22.02 -26.50
CA GLY A 1121 -4.85 -20.71 -27.19
C GLY A 1121 -4.24 -19.52 -26.43
N ARG A 1122 -3.89 -19.63 -25.13
CA ARG A 1122 -3.49 -18.45 -24.31
C ARG A 1122 -2.14 -18.53 -23.60
N TRP A 1123 -1.41 -19.63 -23.74
CA TRP A 1123 -0.04 -19.75 -23.21
C TRP A 1123 0.85 -20.32 -24.31
N GLY A 1124 1.74 -19.47 -24.83
CA GLY A 1124 2.76 -19.87 -25.79
C GLY A 1124 3.85 -20.70 -25.14
N CYS A 1125 3.56 -21.99 -24.89
CA CYS A 1125 4.51 -22.97 -24.41
C CYS A 1125 4.68 -24.06 -25.47
N SER A 1126 5.85 -24.09 -26.09
CA SER A 1126 6.34 -25.26 -26.82
C SER A 1126 6.45 -26.47 -25.88
N GLN A 1127 6.26 -27.67 -26.43
CA GLN A 1127 6.43 -28.93 -25.69
C GLN A 1127 7.83 -29.04 -25.07
N PRO A 1128 7.96 -29.87 -24.03
CA PRO A 1128 8.83 -31.03 -24.20
C PRO A 1128 8.09 -32.37 -23.99
N ARG A 1129 8.76 -33.44 -24.42
CA ARG A 1129 8.22 -34.79 -24.63
C ARG A 1129 8.12 -35.60 -23.33
N CYS A 1130 7.29 -36.65 -23.39
CA CYS A 1130 7.20 -37.71 -22.41
C CYS A 1130 8.55 -38.39 -22.13
N THR A 1131 8.82 -38.63 -20.86
CA THR A 1131 8.90 -39.99 -20.29
C THR A 1131 8.22 -39.97 -18.92
#